data_AF-I3VFC5-F1
#
_entry.id   AF-I3VFC5-F1
#
_cell.length_a   1.000
_cell.length_b   1.000
_cell.length_c   1.000
_cell.angle_alpha   90.00
_cell.angle_beta   90.00
_cell.angle_gamma   90.00
#
_symmetry.space_group_name_H-M   'P 1'
#
loop_
_entity.id
_entity.type
_entity.pdbx_description
1 polymer ?
#
loop_
_entity_poly.entity_id
_entity_poly.type
_entity_poly.pdbx_seq_one_letter_code
_entity_poly.pdbx_strand_id
1 'polypeptide(L)'
;MTSPNYATYLHLPELLDLQRPLTPVDQQDLSDSERLFIVVHQASETLLSQVLVDLRHIASGQCGRRCHDRRAQRATRLVGALEGQLKLLHHTLPREDFLLFRHRFGTASGVQSKQFHELFARVRKLTKHGDEDGPAADPELLTALDEAVRRWRHTHIELVAHMLGDRPGSAETSGLRWLAARLDGTSDTTSYTAPYTTSYGSSDTASDTAPYNAEPSTAEQQGACPVAGAGRSTGQQAAGPEAEGPRSPQPPTAERQPVTAPRRAAAAGGLGHVVVVGGSVAGLLTAHVLAGHAERVTVLERDQYEDTPGPRAGVPQSRHTHVLLTSGMNALEELLPGLLPALEDAGAPRLAVPGDLGVWQAGQWISRRNPSRPIMTPSRPLLEHHVRRRVLDDPRVHVRTGVEVTGLLGRPGHITGVAVRTRGGDHPARQEIEADLVVDASGRPSRTPAWLADLGAPAPAEELVETGRAYATCVFHADHPPEDLDGFYIVPDAGQPLGAIVLPVEGDRWMVTLSGPRGEAPPGDAEGFVEFAGRLPHPAPHKWLRSARPAGRPAGYRHTANRRRRYDRPGQHHTGLLVVGDAACALNPVYGQGLSVAALNAVALRETLAGKRAVPSRTLQRAVFRSARRAWDVATGADSPMPGVTGNAVRSGPAARLLTRYLDRVRAHVPHDPVVCGTQRDVLFLLAPPRTLVTSPRVLRRALLSPAGPARSAPPTP
;
A
#
# COMPACT_ATOMS: atom_id res chain seq x y z
N MET A 1 -21.22 -28.90 38.03
CA MET A 1 -21.07 -27.59 37.35
C MET A 1 -21.11 -27.84 35.86
N THR A 2 -21.85 -27.04 35.10
CA THR A 2 -21.76 -27.04 33.63
C THR A 2 -20.38 -26.53 33.21
N SER A 3 -19.75 -27.17 32.21
CA SER A 3 -18.48 -26.69 31.66
C SER A 3 -18.68 -25.30 31.04
N PRO A 4 -17.78 -24.32 31.32
CA PRO A 4 -17.93 -22.97 30.80
C PRO A 4 -17.77 -23.00 29.27
N ASN A 5 -18.82 -22.55 28.56
CA ASN A 5 -18.75 -22.28 27.13
C ASN A 5 -18.13 -20.90 26.88
N TYR A 6 -17.77 -20.62 25.62
CA TYR A 6 -17.11 -19.37 25.21
C TYR A 6 -17.83 -18.09 25.68
N ALA A 7 -19.17 -18.06 25.61
CA ALA A 7 -19.96 -16.91 26.04
C ALA A 7 -19.93 -16.72 27.56
N THR A 8 -20.08 -17.80 28.32
CA THR A 8 -20.02 -17.79 29.80
C THR A 8 -18.61 -17.56 30.35
N TYR A 9 -17.57 -17.98 29.63
CA TYR A 9 -16.17 -17.81 30.07
C TYR A 9 -15.67 -16.36 29.90
N LEU A 10 -16.13 -15.69 28.86
CA LEU A 10 -15.75 -14.30 28.54
C LEU A 10 -16.78 -13.26 29.01
N HIS A 11 -17.85 -13.68 29.71
CA HIS A 11 -18.97 -12.82 30.11
C HIS A 11 -19.50 -11.99 28.93
N LEU A 12 -19.75 -12.63 27.79
CA LEU A 12 -20.14 -11.93 26.56
C LEU A 12 -21.48 -11.18 26.64
N PRO A 13 -22.55 -11.71 27.29
CA PRO A 13 -23.78 -10.94 27.48
C PRO A 13 -23.54 -9.63 28.21
N GLU A 14 -22.80 -9.68 29.32
CA GLU A 14 -22.45 -8.51 30.13
C GLU A 14 -21.52 -7.56 29.36
N LEU A 15 -20.50 -8.09 28.69
CA LEU A 15 -19.51 -7.30 27.94
C LEU A 15 -20.13 -6.57 26.74
N LEU A 16 -21.06 -7.19 26.02
CA LEU A 16 -21.67 -6.62 24.81
C LEU A 16 -22.81 -5.63 25.11
N ASP A 17 -23.44 -5.75 26.28
CA ASP A 17 -24.45 -4.80 26.79
C ASP A 17 -23.84 -3.47 27.27
N LEU A 18 -22.53 -3.39 27.49
CA LEU A 18 -21.82 -2.15 27.89
C LEU A 18 -21.69 -1.11 26.77
N GLN A 19 -22.01 -1.44 25.51
CA GLN A 19 -21.93 -0.50 24.38
C GLN A 19 -23.27 0.23 24.16
N ARG A 20 -23.59 1.18 25.06
CA ARG A 20 -24.85 1.95 25.05
C ARG A 20 -24.60 3.42 24.64
N PRO A 21 -24.97 3.83 23.41
CA PRO A 21 -24.96 5.23 23.00
C PRO A 21 -25.92 6.09 23.82
N LEU A 22 -25.62 7.40 23.92
CA LEU A 22 -26.52 8.44 24.38
C LEU A 22 -27.34 9.05 23.22
N THR A 23 -26.92 8.83 21.98
CA THR A 23 -27.69 9.19 20.78
C THR A 23 -28.96 8.33 20.66
N PRO A 24 -30.17 8.94 20.60
CA PRO A 24 -31.43 8.20 20.52
C PRO A 24 -31.52 7.29 19.30
N VAL A 25 -32.34 6.24 19.41
CA VAL A 25 -32.51 5.18 18.40
C VAL A 25 -33.16 5.69 17.09
N ASP A 26 -33.81 6.87 17.12
CA ASP A 26 -34.31 7.53 15.90
C ASP A 26 -33.20 8.08 14.98
N GLN A 27 -31.98 8.23 15.51
CA GLN A 27 -30.77 8.66 14.82
C GLN A 27 -29.80 7.49 14.63
N GLN A 28 -30.30 6.36 14.10
CA GLN A 28 -29.58 5.07 14.04
C GLN A 28 -28.12 5.19 13.57
N ASP A 29 -27.86 5.79 12.39
CA ASP A 29 -26.49 5.93 11.84
C ASP A 29 -25.53 6.65 12.82
N LEU A 30 -26.03 7.71 13.46
CA LEU A 30 -25.26 8.51 14.43
C LEU A 30 -25.08 7.75 15.76
N SER A 31 -26.06 6.93 16.14
CA SER A 31 -26.00 6.03 17.30
C SER A 31 -24.99 4.90 17.07
N ASP A 32 -24.89 4.35 15.86
CA ASP A 32 -23.88 3.36 15.49
C ASP A 32 -22.46 3.98 15.40
N SER A 33 -22.33 5.20 14.88
CA SER A 33 -21.06 5.96 14.94
C SER A 33 -20.62 6.27 16.39
N GLU A 34 -21.56 6.57 17.30
CA GLU A 34 -21.26 6.66 18.73
C GLU A 34 -20.91 5.29 19.34
N ARG A 35 -21.64 4.22 18.95
CA ARG A 35 -21.37 2.86 19.42
C ARG A 35 -19.96 2.41 19.04
N LEU A 36 -19.51 2.72 17.81
CA LEU A 36 -18.14 2.47 17.34
C LEU A 36 -17.11 3.23 18.19
N PHE A 37 -17.37 4.50 18.53
CA PHE A 37 -16.52 5.27 19.44
C PHE A 37 -16.42 4.59 20.82
N ILE A 38 -17.53 4.11 21.37
CA ILE A 38 -17.56 3.40 22.66
C ILE A 38 -16.78 2.07 22.59
N VAL A 39 -17.02 1.24 21.55
CA VAL A 39 -16.30 -0.03 21.32
C VAL A 39 -14.78 0.18 21.34
N VAL A 40 -14.29 1.17 20.59
CA VAL A 40 -12.84 1.42 20.46
C VAL A 40 -12.22 1.85 21.79
N HIS A 41 -12.89 2.68 22.57
CA HIS A 41 -12.37 3.14 23.87
C HIS A 41 -12.46 2.06 24.96
N GLN A 42 -13.55 1.27 25.01
CA GLN A 42 -13.66 0.13 25.93
C GLN A 42 -12.58 -0.92 25.62
N ALA A 43 -12.41 -1.30 24.35
CA ALA A 43 -11.36 -2.22 23.94
C ALA A 43 -9.94 -1.68 24.21
N SER A 44 -9.74 -0.35 24.14
CA SER A 44 -8.48 0.29 24.52
C SER A 44 -8.18 0.11 26.01
N GLU A 45 -9.14 0.42 26.90
CA GLU A 45 -8.99 0.27 28.35
C GLU A 45 -8.81 -1.20 28.78
N THR A 46 -9.45 -2.16 28.10
CA THR A 46 -9.25 -3.60 28.33
C THR A 46 -7.83 -4.06 27.96
N LEU A 47 -7.34 -3.71 26.78
CA LEU A 47 -5.96 -4.06 26.36
C LEU A 47 -4.92 -3.36 27.24
N LEU A 48 -5.19 -2.12 27.64
CA LEU A 48 -4.34 -1.34 28.54
C LEU A 48 -4.26 -1.94 29.94
N SER A 49 -5.35 -2.49 30.48
CA SER A 49 -5.33 -3.24 31.75
C SER A 49 -4.34 -4.42 31.69
N GLN A 50 -4.33 -5.18 30.59
CA GLN A 50 -3.35 -6.26 30.38
C GLN A 50 -1.90 -5.73 30.23
N VAL A 51 -1.68 -4.56 29.62
CA VAL A 51 -0.37 -3.90 29.64
C VAL A 51 0.05 -3.57 31.08
N LEU A 52 -0.84 -3.00 31.89
CA LEU A 52 -0.54 -2.65 33.28
C LEU A 52 -0.27 -3.88 34.15
N VAL A 53 -0.94 -5.01 33.93
CA VAL A 53 -0.59 -6.29 34.58
C VAL A 53 0.88 -6.68 34.30
N ASP A 54 1.35 -6.53 33.06
CA ASP A 54 2.73 -6.83 32.70
C ASP A 54 3.73 -5.83 33.29
N LEU A 55 3.43 -4.53 33.25
CA LEU A 55 4.32 -3.49 33.81
C LEU A 55 4.33 -3.48 35.36
N ARG A 56 3.25 -3.92 36.01
CA ARG A 56 3.20 -4.15 37.46
C ARG A 56 4.08 -5.34 37.86
N HIS A 57 4.08 -6.42 37.06
CA HIS A 57 4.89 -7.61 37.33
C HIS A 57 6.38 -7.42 37.05
N ILE A 58 6.76 -6.67 36.00
CA ILE A 58 8.17 -6.26 35.81
C ILE A 58 8.64 -5.39 36.98
N ALA A 59 7.78 -4.48 37.45
CA ALA A 59 8.09 -3.60 38.58
C ALA A 59 8.02 -4.28 39.96
N SER A 60 7.64 -5.56 40.06
CA SER A 60 7.63 -6.31 41.33
C SER A 60 8.88 -7.18 41.54
N GLY A 61 9.72 -7.37 40.51
CA GLY A 61 10.94 -8.19 40.59
C GLY A 61 10.68 -9.70 40.79
N GLN A 62 9.44 -10.16 40.71
CA GLN A 62 9.01 -11.51 41.11
C GLN A 62 9.40 -12.62 40.11
N CYS A 63 10.10 -12.31 39.01
CA CYS A 63 10.61 -13.31 38.07
C CYS A 63 11.94 -12.89 37.44
N GLY A 64 12.69 -13.86 36.90
CA GLY A 64 13.98 -13.59 36.25
C GLY A 64 13.84 -12.94 34.86
N ARG A 65 14.92 -12.30 34.41
CA ARG A 65 15.08 -11.55 33.13
C ARG A 65 14.21 -12.06 31.96
N ARG A 66 14.31 -13.33 31.56
CA ARG A 66 13.51 -13.93 30.44
C ARG A 66 11.99 -13.73 30.57
N CYS A 67 11.46 -13.71 31.80
CA CYS A 67 10.05 -13.45 32.08
C CYS A 67 9.71 -11.96 31.93
N HIS A 68 10.58 -11.07 32.41
CA HIS A 68 10.44 -9.63 32.18
C HIS A 68 10.54 -9.28 30.68
N ASP A 69 11.47 -9.87 29.94
CA ASP A 69 11.65 -9.68 28.50
C ASP A 69 10.38 -10.06 27.72
N ARG A 70 9.81 -11.23 28.00
CA ARG A 70 8.55 -11.70 27.39
C ARG A 70 7.38 -10.74 27.68
N ARG A 71 7.33 -10.16 28.88
CA ARG A 71 6.30 -9.18 29.28
C ARG A 71 6.52 -7.81 28.66
N ALA A 72 7.76 -7.32 28.59
CA ALA A 72 8.10 -6.07 27.89
C ALA A 72 7.75 -6.18 26.40
N GLN A 73 8.13 -7.29 25.75
CA GLN A 73 7.78 -7.54 24.35
C GLN A 73 6.25 -7.62 24.14
N ARG A 74 5.50 -8.27 25.04
CA ARG A 74 4.03 -8.31 24.96
C ARG A 74 3.39 -6.94 25.19
N ALA A 75 3.85 -6.18 26.18
CA ALA A 75 3.41 -4.81 26.42
C ALA A 75 3.63 -3.92 25.17
N THR A 76 4.81 -4.01 24.53
CA THR A 76 5.12 -3.30 23.28
C THR A 76 4.15 -3.65 22.16
N ARG A 77 3.83 -4.95 21.97
CA ARG A 77 2.86 -5.40 20.95
C ARG A 77 1.43 -4.93 21.27
N LEU A 78 1.02 -4.97 22.53
CA LEU A 78 -0.31 -4.49 22.97
C LEU A 78 -0.45 -2.98 22.79
N VAL A 79 0.56 -2.17 23.12
CA VAL A 79 0.56 -0.72 22.83
C VAL A 79 0.53 -0.44 21.32
N GLY A 80 1.15 -1.30 20.50
CA GLY A 80 0.98 -1.27 19.04
C GLY A 80 -0.45 -1.57 18.57
N ALA A 81 -1.18 -2.46 19.26
CA ALA A 81 -2.60 -2.69 18.99
C ALA A 81 -3.48 -1.48 19.38
N LEU A 82 -3.18 -0.83 20.51
CA LEU A 82 -3.80 0.46 20.88
C LEU A 82 -3.54 1.55 19.81
N GLU A 83 -2.37 1.55 19.16
CA GLU A 83 -2.04 2.49 18.07
C GLU A 83 -2.86 2.18 16.81
N GLY A 84 -3.11 0.89 16.54
CA GLY A 84 -4.01 0.43 15.48
C GLY A 84 -5.47 0.83 15.70
N GLN A 85 -5.96 0.76 16.94
CA GLN A 85 -7.32 1.17 17.30
C GLN A 85 -7.58 2.67 17.05
N LEU A 86 -6.59 3.54 17.30
CA LEU A 86 -6.69 4.96 16.96
C LEU A 86 -6.74 5.21 15.44
N LYS A 87 -5.99 4.42 14.66
CA LYS A 87 -5.99 4.50 13.18
C LYS A 87 -7.28 3.96 12.58
N LEU A 88 -7.87 2.93 13.17
CA LEU A 88 -9.21 2.46 12.83
C LEU A 88 -10.21 3.62 13.00
N LEU A 89 -10.27 4.22 14.19
CA LEU A 89 -11.19 5.34 14.47
C LEU A 89 -10.94 6.56 13.57
N HIS A 90 -9.69 6.85 13.19
CA HIS A 90 -9.36 7.90 12.23
C HIS A 90 -9.94 7.65 10.82
N HIS A 91 -10.09 6.38 10.42
CA HIS A 91 -10.52 6.01 9.08
C HIS A 91 -11.99 5.56 8.97
N THR A 92 -12.63 5.17 10.08
CA THR A 92 -13.99 4.60 10.07
C THR A 92 -15.05 5.41 10.82
N LEU A 93 -14.68 6.39 11.65
CA LEU A 93 -15.64 7.31 12.27
C LEU A 93 -15.68 8.63 11.48
N PRO A 94 -16.80 9.01 10.84
CA PRO A 94 -16.91 10.31 10.19
C PRO A 94 -16.72 11.46 11.19
N ARG A 95 -16.05 12.52 10.73
CA ARG A 95 -15.74 13.68 11.57
C ARG A 95 -16.99 14.49 11.89
N GLU A 96 -17.90 14.60 10.93
CA GLU A 96 -19.23 15.16 11.05
C GLU A 96 -20.01 14.47 12.19
N ASP A 97 -20.18 13.15 12.15
CA ASP A 97 -20.85 12.33 13.17
C ASP A 97 -20.27 12.56 14.57
N PHE A 98 -18.94 12.45 14.71
CA PHE A 98 -18.27 12.69 15.99
C PHE A 98 -18.61 14.07 16.56
N LEU A 99 -18.67 15.10 15.73
CA LEU A 99 -19.00 16.45 16.16
C LEU A 99 -20.48 16.65 16.49
N LEU A 100 -21.37 15.87 15.85
CA LEU A 100 -22.79 15.84 16.17
C LEU A 100 -23.03 15.17 17.54
N PHE A 101 -22.42 14.03 17.85
CA PHE A 101 -22.65 13.36 19.15
C PHE A 101 -21.75 13.85 20.31
N ARG A 102 -20.55 14.41 20.10
CA ARG A 102 -19.59 14.67 21.21
C ARG A 102 -20.12 15.50 22.38
N HIS A 103 -21.12 16.35 22.15
CA HIS A 103 -21.70 17.21 23.19
C HIS A 103 -22.44 16.40 24.27
N ARG A 104 -22.93 15.20 23.91
CA ARG A 104 -23.67 14.28 24.78
C ARG A 104 -22.80 13.72 25.92
N PHE A 105 -21.47 13.68 25.73
CA PHE A 105 -20.51 13.23 26.75
C PHE A 105 -20.11 14.29 27.80
N GLY A 106 -20.55 15.55 27.65
CA GLY A 106 -20.22 16.64 28.58
C GLY A 106 -18.72 16.84 28.80
N THR A 107 -18.25 16.61 30.03
CA THR A 107 -16.85 16.78 30.45
C THR A 107 -15.99 15.53 30.30
N ALA A 108 -16.52 14.42 29.76
CA ALA A 108 -15.75 13.18 29.59
C ALA A 108 -14.58 13.38 28.62
N SER A 109 -13.43 12.79 28.94
CA SER A 109 -12.19 12.92 28.17
C SER A 109 -11.21 11.77 28.47
N GLY A 110 -10.48 11.30 27.45
CA GLY A 110 -9.41 10.31 27.63
C GLY A 110 -8.30 10.76 28.60
N VAL A 111 -8.19 12.07 28.86
CA VAL A 111 -7.31 12.65 29.90
C VAL A 111 -7.71 12.21 31.32
N GLN A 112 -8.94 11.74 31.55
CA GLN A 112 -9.40 11.24 32.85
C GLN A 112 -8.99 9.78 33.12
N SER A 113 -8.44 9.06 32.13
CA SER A 113 -8.03 7.66 32.31
C SER A 113 -6.87 7.53 33.30
N LYS A 114 -7.15 6.90 34.44
CA LYS A 114 -6.14 6.53 35.44
C LYS A 114 -5.14 5.51 34.88
N GLN A 115 -5.58 4.64 33.96
CA GLN A 115 -4.72 3.60 33.38
C GLN A 115 -3.67 4.19 32.43
N PHE A 116 -4.03 5.15 31.57
CA PHE A 116 -3.05 5.82 30.69
C PHE A 116 -2.01 6.63 31.50
N HIS A 117 -2.42 7.24 32.61
CA HIS A 117 -1.48 7.88 33.53
C HIS A 117 -0.52 6.88 34.18
N GLU A 118 -0.98 5.71 34.65
CA GLU A 118 -0.11 4.67 35.20
C GLU A 118 0.86 4.13 34.13
N LEU A 119 0.41 3.94 32.89
CA LEU A 119 1.26 3.52 31.77
C LEU A 119 2.44 4.50 31.57
N PHE A 120 2.15 5.80 31.43
CA PHE A 120 3.19 6.80 31.19
C PHE A 120 4.13 6.98 32.39
N ALA A 121 3.66 6.73 33.62
CA ALA A 121 4.49 6.73 34.81
C ALA A 121 5.41 5.51 34.88
N ARG A 122 4.87 4.29 34.66
CA ARG A 122 5.66 3.04 34.71
C ARG A 122 6.69 2.95 33.60
N VAL A 123 6.33 3.24 32.35
CA VAL A 123 7.26 3.21 31.22
C VAL A 123 8.36 4.26 31.39
N ARG A 124 8.04 5.43 31.95
CA ARG A 124 9.06 6.42 32.34
C ARG A 124 9.97 5.92 33.45
N LYS A 125 9.48 5.23 34.50
CA LYS A 125 10.35 4.68 35.55
C LYS A 125 11.29 3.62 34.97
N LEU A 126 10.74 2.65 34.23
CA LEU A 126 11.50 1.55 33.62
C LEU A 126 12.56 2.01 32.61
N THR A 127 12.46 3.23 32.07
CA THR A 127 13.44 3.81 31.13
C THR A 127 14.30 4.94 31.72
N LYS A 128 14.21 5.23 33.03
CA LYS A 128 14.96 6.32 33.69
C LYS A 128 15.93 5.89 34.79
N HIS A 129 16.14 4.60 35.04
CA HIS A 129 17.11 4.14 36.04
C HIS A 129 18.16 3.22 35.43
N GLY A 130 19.42 3.53 35.73
CA GLY A 130 20.41 2.50 36.02
C GLY A 130 20.44 2.37 37.54
N ASP A 131 19.67 1.43 38.08
CA ASP A 131 19.84 0.95 39.45
C ASP A 131 21.11 0.06 39.49
N GLU A 132 21.74 -0.12 40.66
CA GLU A 132 23.03 -0.83 40.78
C GLU A 132 22.96 -2.31 40.34
N ASP A 133 21.77 -2.93 40.44
CA ASP A 133 21.47 -4.29 39.95
C ASP A 133 21.25 -4.38 38.42
N GLY A 134 21.19 -3.25 37.72
CA GLY A 134 20.92 -3.16 36.29
C GLY A 134 19.44 -3.30 35.89
N PRO A 135 19.14 -3.22 34.58
CA PRO A 135 17.76 -3.14 34.09
C PRO A 135 17.03 -4.50 34.15
N ALA A 136 15.87 -4.50 34.81
CA ALA A 136 15.06 -5.70 35.07
C ALA A 136 14.62 -6.48 33.81
N ALA A 137 14.44 -5.78 32.69
CA ALA A 137 14.18 -6.33 31.36
C ALA A 137 15.23 -5.79 30.37
N ASP A 138 15.25 -6.33 29.15
CA ASP A 138 16.22 -5.93 28.15
C ASP A 138 16.14 -4.42 27.80
N PRO A 139 17.27 -3.68 27.79
CA PRO A 139 17.32 -2.28 27.38
C PRO A 139 16.67 -2.02 26.02
N GLU A 140 16.82 -2.92 25.04
CA GLU A 140 16.24 -2.75 23.71
C GLU A 140 14.71 -2.93 23.75
N LEU A 141 14.21 -3.88 24.55
CA LEU A 141 12.77 -4.11 24.73
C LEU A 141 12.11 -2.98 25.51
N LEU A 142 12.79 -2.42 26.52
CA LEU A 142 12.32 -1.24 27.27
C LEU A 142 12.35 0.03 26.40
N THR A 143 13.34 0.17 25.53
CA THR A 143 13.40 1.25 24.51
C THR A 143 12.26 1.10 23.50
N ALA A 144 12.04 -0.10 22.96
CA ALA A 144 10.96 -0.37 22.02
C ALA A 144 9.55 -0.12 22.63
N LEU A 145 9.40 -0.37 23.93
CA LEU A 145 8.18 -0.06 24.70
C LEU A 145 7.94 1.45 24.83
N ASP A 146 8.97 2.23 25.20
CA ASP A 146 8.86 3.69 25.27
C ASP A 146 8.62 4.30 23.88
N GLU A 147 9.25 3.79 22.83
CA GLU A 147 8.91 4.17 21.46
C GLU A 147 7.45 3.85 21.08
N ALA A 148 6.93 2.67 21.44
CA ALA A 148 5.54 2.32 21.17
C ALA A 148 4.58 3.27 21.89
N VAL A 149 4.87 3.62 23.14
CA VAL A 149 4.11 4.63 23.89
C VAL A 149 4.22 6.02 23.25
N ARG A 150 5.38 6.41 22.71
CA ARG A 150 5.55 7.67 21.97
C ARG A 150 4.78 7.68 20.65
N ARG A 151 4.80 6.59 19.88
CA ARG A 151 4.01 6.45 18.64
C ARG A 151 2.52 6.52 18.94
N TRP A 152 2.03 5.77 19.92
CA TRP A 152 0.65 5.83 20.39
C TRP A 152 0.24 7.27 20.77
N ARG A 153 1.04 7.95 21.60
CA ARG A 153 0.78 9.34 22.00
C ARG A 153 0.77 10.31 20.82
N HIS A 154 1.60 10.07 19.79
CA HIS A 154 1.63 10.90 18.59
C HIS A 154 0.38 10.70 17.73
N THR A 155 0.01 9.45 17.43
CA THR A 155 -1.20 9.11 16.66
C THR A 155 -2.47 9.56 17.38
N HIS A 156 -2.52 9.49 18.71
CA HIS A 156 -3.62 10.05 19.51
C HIS A 156 -3.75 11.57 19.31
N ILE A 157 -2.63 12.31 19.29
CA ILE A 157 -2.62 13.76 19.03
C ILE A 157 -3.07 14.06 17.59
N GLU A 158 -2.63 13.28 16.60
CA GLU A 158 -3.05 13.44 15.20
C GLU A 158 -4.55 13.19 15.02
N LEU A 159 -5.09 12.15 15.65
CA LEU A 159 -6.54 11.84 15.67
C LEU A 159 -7.35 12.97 16.33
N VAL A 160 -6.93 13.45 17.51
CA VAL A 160 -7.62 14.55 18.21
C VAL A 160 -7.58 15.84 17.39
N ALA A 161 -6.43 16.16 16.77
CA ALA A 161 -6.30 17.33 15.90
C ALA A 161 -7.18 17.22 14.64
N HIS A 162 -7.26 16.04 14.03
CA HIS A 162 -8.17 15.78 12.92
C HIS A 162 -9.64 15.97 13.32
N MET A 163 -10.08 15.32 14.40
CA MET A 163 -11.47 15.34 14.85
C MET A 163 -11.94 16.74 15.31
N LEU A 164 -11.16 17.43 16.15
CA LEU A 164 -11.57 18.72 16.72
C LEU A 164 -11.21 19.93 15.84
N GLY A 165 -10.05 19.91 15.16
CA GLY A 165 -9.40 21.10 14.61
C GLY A 165 -8.88 22.03 15.71
N ASP A 166 -8.76 23.33 15.43
CA ASP A 166 -8.25 24.35 16.37
C ASP A 166 -9.20 24.70 17.54
N ARG A 167 -10.32 24.00 17.70
CA ARG A 167 -11.33 24.29 18.74
C ARG A 167 -10.87 23.80 20.13
N PRO A 168 -11.28 24.48 21.22
CA PRO A 168 -11.02 24.02 22.58
C PRO A 168 -11.54 22.60 22.85
N GLY A 169 -10.80 21.85 23.67
CA GLY A 169 -11.28 20.59 24.24
C GLY A 169 -12.37 20.82 25.29
N SER A 170 -13.04 19.75 25.75
CA SER A 170 -14.06 19.76 26.82
C SER A 170 -13.53 20.11 28.23
N ALA A 171 -12.34 20.70 28.31
CA ALA A 171 -11.66 21.13 29.54
C ALA A 171 -10.91 22.47 29.34
N GLU A 172 -11.42 23.33 28.45
CA GLU A 172 -10.99 24.71 28.13
C GLU A 172 -9.52 24.94 27.70
N THR A 173 -8.67 23.91 27.69
CA THR A 173 -7.30 24.01 27.20
C THR A 173 -7.25 24.25 25.68
N SER A 174 -6.38 25.18 25.26
CA SER A 174 -6.06 25.38 23.84
C SER A 174 -5.23 24.19 23.32
N GLY A 175 -5.91 23.26 22.64
CA GLY A 175 -5.43 21.91 22.37
C GLY A 175 -3.99 21.85 21.84
N LEU A 176 -3.72 22.51 20.71
CA LEU A 176 -2.38 22.48 20.09
C LEU A 176 -1.27 23.05 20.98
N ARG A 177 -1.51 24.16 21.69
CA ARG A 177 -0.48 24.83 22.49
C ARG A 177 -0.19 24.08 23.81
N TRP A 178 -1.20 23.47 24.41
CA TRP A 178 -1.06 22.59 25.58
C TRP A 178 -0.39 21.25 25.23
N LEU A 179 -0.72 20.67 24.07
CA LEU A 179 -0.13 19.40 23.62
C LEU A 179 1.36 19.52 23.25
N ALA A 180 1.79 20.65 22.67
CA ALA A 180 3.18 20.90 22.31
C ALA A 180 4.12 20.82 23.54
N ALA A 181 3.80 21.53 24.63
CA ALA A 181 4.60 21.55 25.86
C ALA A 181 4.78 20.15 26.48
N ARG A 182 3.80 19.25 26.28
CA ARG A 182 3.82 17.86 26.79
C ARG A 182 4.60 16.88 25.90
N LEU A 183 5.13 17.33 24.75
CA LEU A 183 6.01 16.56 23.87
C LEU A 183 7.50 16.84 24.14
N ASP A 184 7.86 18.12 24.36
CA ASP A 184 9.25 18.54 24.61
C ASP A 184 9.73 18.29 26.05
N GLY A 185 8.81 17.92 26.96
CA GLY A 185 9.12 17.54 28.34
C GLY A 185 9.31 18.72 29.31
N THR A 186 9.23 19.94 28.82
CA THR A 186 9.34 21.19 29.60
C THR A 186 7.99 21.58 30.22
N SER A 187 7.68 21.01 31.38
CA SER A 187 6.68 21.56 32.30
C SER A 187 7.12 21.28 33.72
N ASP A 188 7.34 22.35 34.50
CA ASP A 188 7.72 22.23 35.91
C ASP A 188 6.61 21.59 36.74
N THR A 189 6.95 20.92 37.85
CA THR A 189 5.98 20.10 38.61
C THR A 189 5.34 20.89 39.75
N THR A 190 4.87 22.10 39.45
CA THR A 190 4.41 23.07 40.45
C THR A 190 3.13 23.80 40.00
N SER A 191 2.26 24.14 40.95
CA SER A 191 1.00 24.90 40.78
C SER A 191 -0.01 24.35 39.75
N TYR A 192 -0.74 23.30 40.15
CA TYR A 192 -2.20 23.33 39.99
C TYR A 192 -2.86 22.80 41.26
N THR A 193 -3.27 23.72 42.14
CA THR A 193 -3.97 23.39 43.38
C THR A 193 -5.45 23.27 43.07
N ALA A 194 -6.03 22.09 43.22
CA ALA A 194 -7.47 21.93 43.13
C ALA A 194 -8.14 22.56 44.36
N PRO A 195 -9.17 23.42 44.20
CA PRO A 195 -10.10 23.70 45.29
C PRO A 195 -10.94 22.45 45.62
N TYR A 196 -11.69 22.50 46.72
CA TYR A 196 -12.54 21.42 47.24
C TYR A 196 -11.82 20.24 47.90
N THR A 197 -11.09 20.53 48.97
CA THR A 197 -11.01 19.59 50.10
C THR A 197 -12.25 19.72 50.98
N THR A 198 -13.14 18.73 50.94
CA THR A 198 -14.11 18.49 52.03
C THR A 198 -14.12 17.00 52.33
N SER A 199 -13.84 16.64 53.59
CA SER A 199 -13.75 15.25 54.03
C SER A 199 -15.12 14.63 54.28
N TYR A 200 -15.27 13.35 53.94
CA TYR A 200 -16.25 12.48 54.62
C TYR A 200 -15.52 11.52 55.56
N GLY A 201 -15.66 11.77 56.86
CA GLY A 201 -15.40 10.79 57.91
C GLY A 201 -16.65 9.96 58.18
N SER A 202 -16.48 8.78 58.79
CA SER A 202 -17.56 7.84 59.08
C SER A 202 -18.06 7.95 60.52
N SER A 203 -19.36 8.09 60.73
CA SER A 203 -20.11 7.46 61.84
C SER A 203 -21.62 7.76 61.79
N ASP A 204 -22.43 6.69 61.78
CA ASP A 204 -23.71 6.46 62.48
C ASP A 204 -24.69 7.63 62.76
N THR A 205 -25.94 7.49 62.32
CA THR A 205 -27.08 7.15 63.22
C THR A 205 -28.38 6.81 62.45
N ALA A 206 -29.40 6.37 63.18
CA ALA A 206 -30.73 5.89 62.74
C ALA A 206 -31.66 7.02 62.20
N SER A 207 -32.92 6.82 61.78
CA SER A 207 -33.84 5.65 61.76
C SER A 207 -34.95 5.83 60.69
N ASP A 208 -35.72 4.76 60.42
CA ASP A 208 -37.09 4.77 59.87
C ASP A 208 -37.37 5.41 58.47
N THR A 209 -38.39 5.03 57.69
CA THR A 209 -39.43 3.98 57.81
C THR A 209 -39.76 3.41 56.42
N ALA A 210 -40.45 2.27 56.36
CA ALA A 210 -41.05 1.69 55.16
C ALA A 210 -42.60 1.78 55.22
N PRO A 211 -43.37 1.26 54.24
CA PRO A 211 -43.24 1.30 52.77
C PRO A 211 -44.51 1.91 52.12
N TYR A 212 -44.63 1.94 50.78
CA TYR A 212 -45.96 1.89 50.13
C TYR A 212 -45.92 1.22 48.74
N ASN A 213 -46.89 0.35 48.47
CA ASN A 213 -47.12 -0.27 47.16
C ASN A 213 -48.25 0.47 46.41
N ALA A 214 -48.18 0.55 45.09
CA ALA A 214 -49.34 0.76 44.23
C ALA A 214 -49.09 0.13 42.84
N GLU A 215 -50.00 -0.73 42.39
CA GLU A 215 -50.04 -1.27 41.02
C GLU A 215 -51.31 -0.70 40.29
N PRO A 216 -51.74 -1.16 39.10
CA PRO A 216 -52.08 -0.23 38.01
C PRO A 216 -53.57 0.12 37.88
N SER A 217 -53.87 1.05 36.96
CA SER A 217 -55.24 1.42 36.55
C SER A 217 -55.50 1.18 35.06
N THR A 218 -56.73 0.78 34.78
CA THR A 218 -57.42 0.67 33.46
C THR A 218 -57.72 2.07 32.86
N ALA A 219 -58.27 2.26 31.65
CA ALA A 219 -59.12 1.38 30.82
C ALA A 219 -59.13 1.70 29.30
N GLU A 220 -59.70 0.74 28.54
CA GLU A 220 -60.55 0.78 27.30
C GLU A 220 -60.67 2.10 26.47
N GLN A 221 -60.89 2.10 25.13
CA GLN A 221 -61.95 1.40 24.39
C GLN A 221 -61.70 1.14 22.87
N GLN A 222 -62.17 -0.03 22.40
CA GLN A 222 -62.94 -0.34 21.17
C GLN A 222 -62.46 0.13 19.76
N GLY A 223 -62.42 -0.77 18.75
CA GLY A 223 -62.06 -0.40 17.37
C GLY A 223 -62.08 -1.44 16.21
N ALA A 224 -62.81 -2.56 16.31
CA ALA A 224 -63.18 -3.50 15.21
C ALA A 224 -62.13 -4.02 14.17
N CYS A 225 -61.91 -5.34 14.17
CA CYS A 225 -61.42 -6.18 13.03
C CYS A 225 -62.63 -6.69 12.20
N PRO A 226 -62.52 -7.60 11.17
CA PRO A 226 -61.38 -8.35 10.57
C PRO A 226 -61.24 -8.07 9.03
N VAL A 227 -60.59 -8.82 8.11
CA VAL A 227 -60.53 -10.26 7.78
C VAL A 227 -59.25 -10.61 7.00
N ALA A 228 -58.74 -11.84 7.18
CA ALA A 228 -57.76 -12.49 6.30
C ALA A 228 -58.32 -13.82 5.76
N GLY A 229 -57.88 -14.28 4.58
CA GLY A 229 -58.25 -15.58 4.03
C GLY A 229 -57.71 -15.84 2.61
N ALA A 230 -57.32 -17.09 2.32
CA ALA A 230 -56.84 -17.54 1.01
C ALA A 230 -57.74 -18.66 0.46
N GLY A 231 -57.78 -18.86 -0.87
CA GLY A 231 -58.60 -19.90 -1.52
C GLY A 231 -58.10 -20.27 -2.93
N ARG A 232 -58.27 -21.54 -3.34
CA ARG A 232 -57.61 -22.15 -4.51
C ARG A 232 -58.55 -22.49 -5.69
N SER A 233 -58.02 -22.40 -6.92
CA SER A 233 -58.11 -23.33 -8.08
C SER A 233 -59.43 -23.96 -8.61
N THR A 234 -59.74 -23.68 -9.90
CA THR A 234 -60.30 -24.53 -11.01
C THR A 234 -60.30 -23.66 -12.31
N GLY A 235 -60.38 -24.07 -13.58
CA GLY A 235 -60.42 -25.34 -14.37
C GLY A 235 -60.37 -24.95 -15.89
N GLN A 236 -60.47 -25.77 -16.95
CA GLN A 236 -60.54 -27.24 -17.14
C GLN A 236 -59.85 -27.67 -18.48
N GLN A 237 -60.55 -28.14 -19.54
CA GLN A 237 -59.93 -28.76 -20.76
C GLN A 237 -60.76 -28.61 -22.08
N ALA A 238 -60.06 -28.56 -23.23
CA ALA A 238 -60.43 -29.03 -24.59
C ALA A 238 -59.12 -29.03 -25.45
N ALA A 239 -58.69 -29.98 -26.29
CA ALA A 239 -59.28 -30.96 -27.25
C ALA A 239 -59.04 -30.53 -28.72
N GLY A 240 -58.39 -31.40 -29.53
CA GLY A 240 -58.11 -31.22 -30.99
C GLY A 240 -59.19 -31.86 -31.89
N PRO A 241 -58.98 -32.04 -33.23
CA PRO A 241 -57.88 -32.88 -33.79
C PRO A 241 -57.32 -32.50 -35.21
N GLU A 242 -56.35 -33.31 -35.70
CA GLU A 242 -56.04 -33.65 -37.14
C GLU A 242 -55.59 -32.53 -38.14
N ALA A 243 -54.89 -32.76 -39.27
CA ALA A 243 -54.49 -33.98 -40.01
C ALA A 243 -53.14 -33.85 -40.77
N GLU A 244 -52.57 -35.00 -41.19
CA GLU A 244 -51.67 -35.29 -42.35
C GLU A 244 -50.33 -34.54 -42.61
N GLY A 245 -49.42 -35.19 -43.37
CA GLY A 245 -48.10 -34.70 -43.82
C GLY A 245 -47.97 -34.71 -45.37
N PRO A 246 -46.82 -35.06 -46.01
CA PRO A 246 -45.45 -35.27 -45.52
C PRO A 246 -44.38 -34.50 -46.35
N ARG A 247 -43.07 -34.61 -46.01
CA ARG A 247 -41.88 -34.74 -46.92
C ARG A 247 -40.54 -34.38 -46.23
N SER A 248 -39.44 -34.87 -46.81
CA SER A 248 -38.04 -34.48 -46.53
C SER A 248 -37.24 -34.50 -47.85
N PRO A 249 -35.95 -34.13 -47.90
CA PRO A 249 -35.56 -32.72 -47.94
C PRO A 249 -34.65 -32.37 -49.14
N GLN A 250 -34.56 -31.08 -49.49
CA GLN A 250 -33.46 -30.53 -50.32
C GLN A 250 -32.95 -29.19 -49.73
N PRO A 251 -31.69 -28.81 -50.00
CA PRO A 251 -30.97 -27.85 -49.15
C PRO A 251 -31.17 -26.38 -49.56
N PRO A 252 -31.25 -25.44 -48.60
CA PRO A 252 -31.20 -24.01 -48.89
C PRO A 252 -29.76 -23.56 -49.20
N THR A 253 -29.58 -22.92 -50.35
CA THR A 253 -28.39 -22.13 -50.67
C THR A 253 -28.31 -20.88 -49.80
N ALA A 254 -27.08 -20.43 -49.52
CA ALA A 254 -26.72 -19.26 -48.71
C ALA A 254 -27.72 -18.08 -48.66
N GLU A 255 -28.35 -17.89 -47.50
CA GLU A 255 -28.96 -16.61 -47.11
C GLU A 255 -28.05 -15.82 -46.17
N ARG A 256 -28.14 -14.49 -46.26
CA ARG A 256 -27.36 -13.56 -45.42
C ARG A 256 -27.99 -13.46 -44.04
N GLN A 257 -27.21 -13.66 -42.97
CA GLN A 257 -27.69 -13.39 -41.61
C GLN A 257 -28.10 -11.91 -41.47
N PRO A 258 -29.28 -11.61 -40.88
CA PRO A 258 -29.77 -10.24 -40.77
C PRO A 258 -28.97 -9.44 -39.73
N VAL A 259 -28.76 -8.15 -40.01
CA VAL A 259 -28.12 -7.21 -39.09
C VAL A 259 -29.02 -7.04 -37.85
N THR A 260 -28.53 -7.47 -36.69
CA THR A 260 -29.29 -7.38 -35.43
C THR A 260 -29.44 -5.93 -34.97
N ALA A 261 -30.69 -5.46 -34.88
CA ALA A 261 -31.04 -4.15 -34.34
C ALA A 261 -30.61 -4.01 -32.85
N PRO A 262 -30.31 -2.78 -32.37
CA PRO A 262 -29.72 -2.57 -31.05
C PRO A 262 -30.71 -2.90 -29.92
N ARG A 263 -30.41 -3.94 -29.12
CA ARG A 263 -31.16 -4.29 -27.90
C ARG A 263 -30.95 -3.25 -26.80
N ARG A 264 -31.81 -2.23 -26.75
CA ARG A 264 -31.82 -1.22 -25.69
C ARG A 264 -32.79 -1.60 -24.56
N ALA A 265 -32.34 -2.46 -23.65
CA ALA A 265 -33.01 -2.75 -22.38
C ALA A 265 -31.95 -2.81 -21.27
N ALA A 266 -31.56 -1.65 -20.74
CA ALA A 266 -30.45 -1.54 -19.79
C ALA A 266 -30.90 -1.85 -18.35
N ALA A 267 -30.08 -2.62 -17.63
CA ALA A 267 -30.22 -2.84 -16.19
C ALA A 267 -28.96 -2.34 -15.45
N ALA A 268 -29.17 -1.71 -14.29
CA ALA A 268 -28.18 -1.49 -13.22
C ALA A 268 -26.84 -0.75 -13.49
N GLY A 269 -26.55 -0.25 -14.69
CA GLY A 269 -25.66 0.92 -14.87
C GLY A 269 -24.19 0.80 -14.45
N GLY A 270 -23.55 -0.34 -14.76
CA GLY A 270 -22.09 -0.48 -14.83
C GLY A 270 -21.54 -0.27 -16.25
N LEU A 271 -20.27 -0.64 -16.48
CA LEU A 271 -19.74 -0.84 -17.84
C LEU A 271 -20.17 -2.23 -18.35
N GLY A 272 -20.49 -2.39 -19.64
CA GLY A 272 -20.77 -3.71 -20.21
C GLY A 272 -19.47 -4.47 -20.45
N HIS A 273 -18.59 -3.92 -21.29
CA HIS A 273 -17.34 -4.57 -21.68
C HIS A 273 -16.11 -3.67 -21.56
N VAL A 274 -15.11 -4.16 -20.83
CA VAL A 274 -13.77 -3.56 -20.74
C VAL A 274 -12.77 -4.42 -21.48
N VAL A 275 -11.91 -3.81 -22.28
CA VAL A 275 -10.75 -4.48 -22.91
C VAL A 275 -9.46 -3.96 -22.31
N VAL A 276 -8.58 -4.86 -21.85
CA VAL A 276 -7.26 -4.51 -21.29
C VAL A 276 -6.16 -5.03 -22.21
N VAL A 277 -5.33 -4.14 -22.73
CA VAL A 277 -4.25 -4.45 -23.67
C VAL A 277 -2.95 -4.69 -22.90
N GLY A 278 -2.48 -5.94 -22.88
CA GLY A 278 -1.24 -6.38 -22.23
C GLY A 278 -1.48 -7.08 -20.88
N GLY A 279 -1.09 -8.35 -20.79
CA GLY A 279 -1.19 -9.20 -19.60
C GLY A 279 -0.03 -9.04 -18.62
N SER A 280 0.43 -7.81 -18.40
CA SER A 280 1.44 -7.50 -17.37
C SER A 280 0.79 -7.34 -15.99
N VAL A 281 1.57 -7.27 -14.91
CA VAL A 281 1.06 -6.95 -13.55
C VAL A 281 0.18 -5.69 -13.55
N ALA A 282 0.51 -4.66 -14.35
CA ALA A 282 -0.30 -3.44 -14.45
C ALA A 282 -1.66 -3.70 -15.13
N GLY A 283 -1.70 -4.56 -16.15
CA GLY A 283 -2.93 -4.97 -16.83
C GLY A 283 -3.80 -5.85 -15.93
N LEU A 284 -3.22 -6.87 -15.32
CA LEU A 284 -3.91 -7.82 -14.43
C LEU A 284 -4.53 -7.13 -13.22
N LEU A 285 -3.78 -6.28 -12.50
CA LEU A 285 -4.32 -5.54 -11.35
C LEU A 285 -5.40 -4.52 -11.77
N THR A 286 -5.28 -3.92 -12.96
CA THR A 286 -6.32 -3.02 -13.47
C THR A 286 -7.57 -3.80 -13.92
N ALA A 287 -7.41 -4.99 -14.50
CA ALA A 287 -8.50 -5.88 -14.88
C ALA A 287 -9.30 -6.35 -13.65
N HIS A 288 -8.60 -6.79 -12.60
CA HIS A 288 -9.19 -7.16 -11.31
C HIS A 288 -10.02 -6.01 -10.69
N VAL A 289 -9.46 -4.79 -10.65
CA VAL A 289 -10.20 -3.61 -10.13
C VAL A 289 -11.42 -3.28 -10.99
N LEU A 290 -11.32 -3.40 -12.32
CA LEU A 290 -12.44 -3.09 -13.23
C LEU A 290 -13.50 -4.20 -13.29
N ALA A 291 -13.19 -5.44 -12.92
CA ALA A 291 -14.18 -6.52 -12.79
C ALA A 291 -15.27 -6.20 -11.76
N GLY A 292 -14.94 -5.43 -10.71
CA GLY A 292 -15.91 -4.90 -9.76
C GLY A 292 -16.90 -3.86 -10.33
N HIS A 293 -16.66 -3.36 -11.55
CA HIS A 293 -17.40 -2.25 -12.17
C HIS A 293 -17.83 -2.53 -13.62
N ALA A 294 -17.66 -3.77 -14.11
CA ALA A 294 -17.99 -4.18 -15.47
C ALA A 294 -18.63 -5.58 -15.50
N GLU A 295 -19.54 -5.83 -16.45
CA GLU A 295 -20.11 -7.17 -16.67
C GLU A 295 -19.03 -8.17 -17.15
N ARG A 296 -18.10 -7.71 -18.00
CA ARG A 296 -16.98 -8.51 -18.50
C ARG A 296 -15.70 -7.69 -18.71
N VAL A 297 -14.56 -8.28 -18.37
CA VAL A 297 -13.22 -7.74 -18.68
C VAL A 297 -12.46 -8.73 -19.55
N THR A 298 -11.99 -8.31 -20.73
CA THR A 298 -11.16 -9.13 -21.62
C THR A 298 -9.73 -8.60 -21.67
N VAL A 299 -8.78 -9.35 -21.11
CA VAL A 299 -7.34 -9.09 -21.22
C VAL A 299 -6.81 -9.69 -22.53
N LEU A 300 -6.14 -8.88 -23.34
CA LEU A 300 -5.51 -9.29 -24.59
C LEU A 300 -3.99 -9.36 -24.38
N GLU A 301 -3.41 -10.55 -24.56
CA GLU A 301 -1.98 -10.79 -24.42
C GLU A 301 -1.40 -11.34 -25.74
N ARG A 302 -0.26 -10.77 -26.15
CA ARG A 302 0.43 -11.12 -27.40
C ARG A 302 1.19 -12.44 -27.33
N ASP A 303 1.55 -12.86 -26.12
CA ASP A 303 2.25 -14.13 -25.84
C ASP A 303 1.27 -15.22 -25.41
N GLN A 304 1.78 -16.44 -25.28
CA GLN A 304 1.09 -17.51 -24.56
C GLN A 304 1.38 -17.44 -23.06
N TYR A 305 0.52 -18.10 -22.29
CA TYR A 305 0.79 -18.40 -20.88
C TYR A 305 1.09 -19.88 -20.73
N GLU A 306 2.23 -20.17 -20.12
CA GLU A 306 2.55 -21.48 -19.56
C GLU A 306 1.96 -21.56 -18.15
N ASP A 307 1.56 -22.76 -17.72
CA ASP A 307 1.04 -22.98 -16.36
C ASP A 307 2.12 -22.79 -15.30
N THR A 308 3.39 -23.02 -15.63
CA THR A 308 4.53 -22.77 -14.75
C THR A 308 5.01 -21.29 -14.81
N PRO A 309 5.78 -20.82 -13.80
CA PRO A 309 6.44 -19.52 -13.85
C PRO A 309 7.57 -19.47 -14.89
N GLY A 310 7.31 -18.92 -16.08
CA GLY A 310 8.27 -18.78 -17.19
C GLY A 310 8.53 -17.34 -17.66
N PRO A 311 9.72 -17.01 -18.21
CA PRO A 311 10.02 -15.70 -18.78
C PRO A 311 9.39 -15.51 -20.17
N ARG A 312 8.66 -14.42 -20.38
CA ARG A 312 7.86 -14.16 -21.60
C ARG A 312 8.49 -13.13 -22.54
N ALA A 313 8.33 -13.31 -23.85
CA ALA A 313 8.97 -12.48 -24.88
C ALA A 313 8.49 -11.01 -24.88
N GLY A 314 7.20 -10.79 -24.62
CA GLY A 314 6.55 -9.48 -24.43
C GLY A 314 6.85 -8.83 -23.08
N VAL A 315 7.54 -9.52 -22.17
CA VAL A 315 8.07 -8.96 -20.92
C VAL A 315 9.60 -9.12 -20.89
N PRO A 316 10.39 -8.38 -21.70
CA PRO A 316 11.85 -8.40 -21.64
C PRO A 316 12.41 -8.11 -20.24
N GLN A 317 11.69 -7.31 -19.46
CA GLN A 317 12.02 -7.01 -18.06
C GLN A 317 12.04 -8.25 -17.15
N SER A 318 11.48 -9.40 -17.58
CA SER A 318 11.43 -10.64 -16.79
C SER A 318 12.80 -11.24 -16.46
N ARG A 319 13.84 -10.87 -17.21
CA ARG A 319 15.24 -11.34 -17.04
C ARG A 319 16.09 -10.44 -16.13
N HIS A 320 15.50 -9.42 -15.52
CA HIS A 320 16.19 -8.41 -14.70
C HIS A 320 15.79 -8.50 -13.23
N THR A 321 16.61 -7.99 -12.30
CA THR A 321 16.26 -7.97 -10.87
C THR A 321 15.03 -7.08 -10.63
N HIS A 322 14.03 -7.59 -9.90
CA HIS A 322 12.89 -6.81 -9.40
C HIS A 322 12.92 -6.74 -7.88
N VAL A 323 12.32 -5.69 -7.33
CA VAL A 323 12.17 -5.51 -5.89
C VAL A 323 10.76 -5.00 -5.61
N LEU A 324 10.02 -5.69 -4.74
CA LEU A 324 8.77 -5.18 -4.18
C LEU A 324 9.11 -4.29 -2.98
N LEU A 325 9.07 -2.98 -3.19
CA LEU A 325 9.18 -1.98 -2.11
C LEU A 325 7.95 -2.06 -1.20
N THR A 326 8.06 -1.68 0.08
CA THR A 326 6.97 -1.81 1.07
C THR A 326 5.62 -1.23 0.60
N SER A 327 5.60 -0.10 -0.10
CA SER A 327 4.36 0.46 -0.67
C SER A 327 3.71 -0.43 -1.74
N GLY A 328 4.52 -1.12 -2.54
CA GLY A 328 4.06 -2.11 -3.51
C GLY A 328 3.61 -3.40 -2.85
N MET A 329 4.31 -3.86 -1.80
CA MET A 329 3.88 -5.00 -0.98
C MET A 329 2.50 -4.73 -0.38
N ASN A 330 2.33 -3.61 0.33
CA ASN A 330 1.06 -3.23 0.94
C ASN A 330 -0.06 -3.15 -0.10
N ALA A 331 0.15 -2.44 -1.22
CA ALA A 331 -0.85 -2.29 -2.27
C ALA A 331 -1.18 -3.62 -2.99
N LEU A 332 -0.23 -4.56 -3.09
CA LEU A 332 -0.48 -5.90 -3.64
C LEU A 332 -1.33 -6.76 -2.70
N GLU A 333 -1.02 -6.77 -1.41
CA GLU A 333 -1.80 -7.50 -0.40
C GLU A 333 -3.21 -6.91 -0.20
N GLU A 334 -3.34 -5.59 -0.31
CA GLU A 334 -4.59 -4.84 -0.23
C GLU A 334 -5.51 -5.05 -1.46
N LEU A 335 -4.94 -5.43 -2.62
CA LEU A 335 -5.69 -5.78 -3.83
C LEU A 335 -5.94 -7.29 -3.92
N LEU A 336 -4.96 -8.11 -3.56
CA LEU A 336 -4.96 -9.57 -3.70
C LEU A 336 -4.54 -10.22 -2.37
N PRO A 337 -5.45 -10.35 -1.38
CA PRO A 337 -5.13 -10.91 -0.08
C PRO A 337 -4.48 -12.30 -0.13
N GLY A 338 -3.55 -12.54 0.78
CA GLY A 338 -2.71 -13.74 0.86
C GLY A 338 -1.63 -13.83 -0.21
N LEU A 339 -1.45 -12.81 -1.07
CA LEU A 339 -0.44 -12.84 -2.13
C LEU A 339 0.99 -12.80 -1.58
N LEU A 340 1.27 -12.01 -0.53
CA LEU A 340 2.61 -11.98 0.06
C LEU A 340 2.97 -13.30 0.76
N PRO A 341 2.12 -13.90 1.64
CA PRO A 341 2.36 -15.24 2.17
C PRO A 341 2.59 -16.28 1.07
N ALA A 342 1.74 -16.31 0.03
CA ALA A 342 1.88 -17.29 -1.05
C ALA A 342 3.11 -17.07 -1.97
N LEU A 343 3.83 -15.95 -1.84
CA LEU A 343 5.15 -15.73 -2.44
C LEU A 343 6.26 -16.17 -1.48
N GLU A 344 6.11 -15.92 -0.17
CA GLU A 344 7.02 -16.40 0.88
C GLU A 344 7.04 -17.95 0.92
N ASP A 345 5.87 -18.59 0.87
CA ASP A 345 5.69 -20.05 0.75
C ASP A 345 6.32 -20.62 -0.53
N ALA A 346 6.37 -19.81 -1.60
CA ALA A 346 7.01 -20.15 -2.88
C ALA A 346 8.52 -19.80 -2.91
N GLY A 347 9.10 -19.44 -1.76
CA GLY A 347 10.53 -19.19 -1.60
C GLY A 347 11.00 -17.79 -1.99
N ALA A 348 10.10 -16.81 -2.21
CA ALA A 348 10.51 -15.43 -2.49
C ALA A 348 11.12 -14.77 -1.24
N PRO A 349 12.41 -14.37 -1.25
CA PRO A 349 13.04 -13.83 -0.05
C PRO A 349 12.46 -12.47 0.36
N ARG A 350 12.46 -12.20 1.67
CA ARG A 350 11.99 -10.96 2.28
C ARG A 350 13.06 -10.40 3.22
N LEU A 351 13.49 -9.18 2.95
CA LEU A 351 14.71 -8.60 3.51
C LEU A 351 14.45 -7.18 4.06
N ALA A 352 15.07 -6.83 5.18
CA ALA A 352 15.06 -5.50 5.78
C ALA A 352 16.19 -4.64 5.21
N VAL A 353 15.89 -3.42 4.75
CA VAL A 353 16.90 -2.52 4.19
C VAL A 353 17.02 -1.26 5.05
N PRO A 354 18.18 -0.96 5.67
CA PRO A 354 19.51 -1.56 5.48
C PRO A 354 19.90 -2.73 6.43
N GLY A 355 19.00 -3.28 7.25
CA GLY A 355 19.36 -4.30 8.26
C GLY A 355 20.07 -5.55 7.73
N ASP A 356 19.63 -6.05 6.57
CA ASP A 356 20.07 -7.33 6.01
C ASP A 356 20.95 -7.12 4.76
N LEU A 357 20.81 -5.98 4.09
CA LEU A 357 21.55 -5.60 2.88
C LEU A 357 22.65 -4.58 3.18
N GLY A 358 23.85 -4.85 2.68
CA GLY A 358 24.87 -3.81 2.54
C GLY A 358 24.42 -2.79 1.50
N VAL A 359 24.15 -1.55 1.92
CA VAL A 359 23.84 -0.45 1.00
C VAL A 359 24.96 0.58 1.00
N TRP A 360 25.60 0.78 -0.15
CA TRP A 360 26.61 1.81 -0.38
C TRP A 360 25.98 3.01 -1.08
N GLN A 361 26.10 4.21 -0.51
CA GLN A 361 25.56 5.45 -1.06
C GLN A 361 26.50 6.62 -0.72
N ALA A 362 26.74 7.53 -1.66
CA ALA A 362 27.58 8.73 -1.44
C ALA A 362 28.99 8.41 -0.87
N GLY A 363 29.59 7.31 -1.32
CA GLY A 363 30.93 6.88 -0.91
C GLY A 363 31.03 6.21 0.46
N GLN A 364 29.92 5.77 1.05
CA GLN A 364 29.87 5.20 2.40
C GLN A 364 28.86 4.05 2.53
N TRP A 365 29.13 3.08 3.41
CA TRP A 365 28.17 2.07 3.84
C TRP A 365 27.15 2.62 4.85
N ILE A 366 25.85 2.39 4.58
CA ILE A 366 24.78 2.74 5.51
C ILE A 366 24.79 1.80 6.73
N SER A 367 24.63 2.35 7.93
CA SER A 367 24.50 1.58 9.17
C SER A 367 23.31 0.60 9.13
N ARG A 368 23.54 -0.71 9.36
CA ARG A 368 22.48 -1.72 9.55
C ARG A 368 21.54 -1.35 10.69
N ARG A 369 22.09 -0.73 11.74
CA ARG A 369 21.35 -0.20 12.91
C ARG A 369 20.45 1.03 12.61
N ASN A 370 20.37 1.50 11.36
CA ASN A 370 19.40 2.53 10.99
C ASN A 370 17.99 1.92 10.74
N PRO A 371 16.91 2.69 10.92
CA PRO A 371 15.54 2.22 10.72
C PRO A 371 15.34 1.59 9.34
N SER A 372 14.98 0.31 9.36
CA SER A 372 14.84 -0.50 8.15
C SER A 372 13.40 -0.55 7.64
N ARG A 373 13.24 -0.79 6.33
CA ARG A 373 11.95 -1.09 5.70
C ARG A 373 12.03 -2.42 4.94
N PRO A 374 11.00 -3.26 4.99
CA PRO A 374 11.02 -4.55 4.30
C PRO A 374 10.86 -4.38 2.78
N ILE A 375 11.59 -5.21 2.04
CA ILE A 375 11.38 -5.51 0.63
C ILE A 375 11.11 -7.01 0.46
N MET A 376 10.55 -7.40 -0.68
CA MET A 376 10.52 -8.79 -1.14
C MET A 376 11.15 -8.90 -2.53
N THR A 377 11.88 -9.98 -2.81
CA THR A 377 12.67 -10.18 -4.03
C THR A 377 12.26 -11.41 -4.84
N PRO A 378 10.98 -11.56 -5.22
CA PRO A 378 10.57 -12.64 -6.12
C PRO A 378 11.14 -12.41 -7.53
N SER A 379 11.43 -13.47 -8.27
CA SER A 379 11.60 -13.34 -9.71
C SER A 379 10.31 -12.82 -10.37
N ARG A 380 10.47 -12.13 -11.50
CA ARG A 380 9.33 -11.58 -12.23
C ARG A 380 8.36 -12.67 -12.75
N PRO A 381 8.82 -13.83 -13.25
CA PRO A 381 7.93 -14.94 -13.59
C PRO A 381 7.11 -15.44 -12.40
N LEU A 382 7.72 -15.60 -11.22
CA LEU A 382 7.01 -16.04 -10.00
C LEU A 382 5.90 -15.04 -9.65
N LEU A 383 6.24 -13.76 -9.53
CA LEU A 383 5.28 -12.71 -9.20
C LEU A 383 4.13 -12.64 -10.23
N GLU A 384 4.43 -12.71 -11.53
CA GLU A 384 3.40 -12.69 -12.57
C GLU A 384 2.51 -13.94 -12.54
N HIS A 385 3.05 -15.13 -12.23
CA HIS A 385 2.24 -16.34 -12.07
C HIS A 385 1.26 -16.22 -10.90
N HIS A 386 1.72 -15.83 -9.70
CA HIS A 386 0.87 -15.74 -8.51
C HIS A 386 -0.14 -14.58 -8.56
N VAL A 387 0.20 -13.46 -9.21
CA VAL A 387 -0.78 -12.40 -9.54
C VAL A 387 -1.78 -12.89 -10.57
N ARG A 388 -1.33 -13.53 -11.66
CA ARG A 388 -2.21 -14.01 -12.74
C ARG A 388 -3.26 -14.99 -12.22
N ARG A 389 -2.88 -16.00 -11.43
CA ARG A 389 -3.86 -16.97 -10.89
C ARG A 389 -4.98 -16.27 -10.13
N ARG A 390 -4.65 -15.49 -9.08
CA ARG A 390 -5.63 -14.75 -8.27
C ARG A 390 -6.54 -13.80 -9.07
N VAL A 391 -6.05 -13.26 -10.18
CA VAL A 391 -6.83 -12.36 -11.06
C VAL A 391 -7.74 -13.13 -12.01
N LEU A 392 -7.39 -14.36 -12.40
CA LEU A 392 -8.20 -15.22 -13.27
C LEU A 392 -9.12 -16.18 -12.52
N ASP A 393 -9.00 -16.26 -11.19
CA ASP A 393 -9.99 -16.89 -10.31
C ASP A 393 -11.33 -16.10 -10.27
N ASP A 394 -11.38 -14.86 -10.81
CA ASP A 394 -12.61 -14.08 -11.01
C ASP A 394 -13.23 -14.39 -12.40
N PRO A 395 -14.44 -14.98 -12.48
CA PRO A 395 -15.05 -15.41 -13.74
C PRO A 395 -15.43 -14.27 -14.69
N ARG A 396 -15.34 -13.00 -14.27
CA ARG A 396 -15.53 -11.84 -15.16
C ARG A 396 -14.27 -11.54 -15.98
N VAL A 397 -13.09 -11.96 -15.52
CA VAL A 397 -11.79 -11.65 -16.13
C VAL A 397 -11.37 -12.76 -17.09
N HIS A 398 -11.55 -12.50 -18.38
CA HIS A 398 -11.20 -13.41 -19.47
C HIS A 398 -9.84 -13.02 -20.07
N VAL A 399 -9.07 -14.00 -20.55
CA VAL A 399 -7.82 -13.75 -21.29
C VAL A 399 -7.93 -14.30 -22.71
N ARG A 400 -7.43 -13.55 -23.69
CA ARG A 400 -7.08 -14.06 -25.02
C ARG A 400 -5.57 -13.92 -25.23
N THR A 401 -4.86 -15.05 -25.14
CA THR A 401 -3.41 -15.15 -25.42
C THR A 401 -3.15 -15.26 -26.92
N GLY A 402 -1.90 -14.99 -27.35
CA GLY A 402 -1.52 -15.00 -28.76
C GLY A 402 -2.20 -13.93 -29.63
N VAL A 403 -2.78 -12.89 -29.03
CA VAL A 403 -3.53 -11.83 -29.73
C VAL A 403 -2.75 -10.50 -29.67
N GLU A 404 -2.43 -9.96 -30.84
CA GLU A 404 -1.82 -8.64 -30.98
C GLU A 404 -2.90 -7.57 -31.21
N VAL A 405 -2.89 -6.51 -30.41
CA VAL A 405 -3.67 -5.30 -30.72
C VAL A 405 -2.93 -4.47 -31.77
N THR A 406 -3.65 -4.12 -32.83
CA THR A 406 -3.11 -3.46 -34.03
C THR A 406 -3.51 -2.00 -34.15
N GLY A 407 -4.64 -1.60 -33.54
CA GLY A 407 -5.17 -0.23 -33.54
C GLY A 407 -6.33 -0.04 -32.56
N LEU A 408 -6.71 1.21 -32.33
CA LEU A 408 -7.93 1.60 -31.61
C LEU A 408 -9.12 1.73 -32.58
N LEU A 409 -10.34 1.64 -32.05
CA LEU A 409 -11.59 1.91 -32.78
C LEU A 409 -12.29 3.14 -32.20
N GLY A 410 -13.10 3.81 -33.03
CA GLY A 410 -13.87 4.99 -32.64
C GLY A 410 -13.51 6.22 -33.48
N ARG A 411 -13.40 7.37 -32.83
CA ARG A 411 -13.22 8.70 -33.46
C ARG A 411 -12.38 9.61 -32.57
N PRO A 412 -11.82 10.73 -33.06
CA PRO A 412 -11.02 11.61 -32.22
C PRO A 412 -11.84 12.10 -31.01
N GLY A 413 -11.29 11.91 -29.81
CA GLY A 413 -11.96 12.18 -28.52
C GLY A 413 -12.82 11.04 -27.91
N HIS A 414 -13.14 9.98 -28.66
CA HIS A 414 -14.00 8.88 -28.19
C HIS A 414 -13.60 7.53 -28.78
N ILE A 415 -13.06 6.65 -27.93
CA ILE A 415 -12.64 5.29 -28.27
C ILE A 415 -13.77 4.32 -27.92
N THR A 416 -14.03 3.36 -28.82
CA THR A 416 -15.14 2.39 -28.72
C THR A 416 -14.70 0.93 -28.78
N GLY A 417 -13.39 0.66 -28.83
CA GLY A 417 -12.87 -0.70 -28.95
C GLY A 417 -11.44 -0.77 -29.49
N VAL A 418 -11.04 -1.98 -29.90
CA VAL A 418 -9.71 -2.28 -30.48
C VAL A 418 -9.81 -3.18 -31.71
N ALA A 419 -8.87 -2.99 -32.64
CA ALA A 419 -8.64 -3.91 -33.74
C ALA A 419 -7.50 -4.88 -33.39
N VAL A 420 -7.72 -6.18 -33.57
CA VAL A 420 -6.80 -7.24 -33.14
C VAL A 420 -6.45 -8.20 -34.26
N ARG A 421 -5.38 -8.97 -34.06
CA ARG A 421 -4.88 -9.98 -35.00
C ARG A 421 -4.29 -11.17 -34.23
N THR A 422 -4.63 -12.39 -34.64
CA THR A 422 -4.04 -13.61 -34.07
C THR A 422 -2.59 -13.77 -34.54
N ARG A 423 -1.68 -14.15 -33.65
CA ARG A 423 -0.26 -14.35 -33.96
C ARG A 423 -0.02 -15.79 -34.43
N GLY A 424 0.55 -15.97 -35.62
CA GLY A 424 1.02 -17.28 -36.11
C GLY A 424 0.04 -18.11 -36.95
N GLY A 425 -1.05 -17.53 -37.46
CA GLY A 425 -1.80 -18.11 -38.60
C GLY A 425 -1.34 -17.48 -39.92
N ASP A 426 -1.44 -18.20 -41.04
CA ASP A 426 -0.88 -17.76 -42.34
C ASP A 426 -1.51 -16.46 -42.87
N HIS A 427 -2.84 -16.32 -42.76
CA HIS A 427 -3.58 -15.08 -43.06
C HIS A 427 -4.50 -14.73 -41.88
N PRO A 428 -3.97 -14.09 -40.82
CA PRO A 428 -4.74 -13.78 -39.63
C PRO A 428 -5.56 -12.50 -39.86
N ALA A 429 -6.85 -12.68 -40.16
CA ALA A 429 -7.78 -11.59 -40.40
C ALA A 429 -7.83 -10.60 -39.22
N ARG A 430 -7.94 -9.30 -39.55
CA ARG A 430 -8.15 -8.23 -38.57
C ARG A 430 -9.55 -8.37 -37.99
N GLN A 431 -9.64 -8.69 -36.70
CA GLN A 431 -10.90 -8.74 -35.95
C GLN A 431 -11.10 -7.42 -35.20
N GLU A 432 -12.35 -7.03 -34.97
CA GLU A 432 -12.68 -5.85 -34.17
C GLU A 432 -13.40 -6.27 -32.89
N ILE A 433 -13.10 -5.59 -31.78
CA ILE A 433 -13.65 -5.86 -30.45
C ILE A 433 -14.14 -4.54 -29.86
N GLU A 434 -15.46 -4.37 -29.79
CA GLU A 434 -16.10 -3.22 -29.14
C GLU A 434 -15.95 -3.29 -27.61
N ALA A 435 -15.82 -2.12 -26.97
CA ALA A 435 -15.68 -1.96 -25.53
C ALA A 435 -16.10 -0.55 -25.07
N ASP A 436 -16.77 -0.46 -23.92
CA ASP A 436 -17.10 0.82 -23.27
C ASP A 436 -15.84 1.52 -22.70
N LEU A 437 -14.81 0.72 -22.40
CA LEU A 437 -13.51 1.19 -21.94
C LEU A 437 -12.38 0.30 -22.47
N VAL A 438 -11.45 0.90 -23.20
CA VAL A 438 -10.15 0.32 -23.54
C VAL A 438 -9.11 0.79 -22.52
N VAL A 439 -8.34 -0.15 -21.98
CA VAL A 439 -7.22 0.10 -21.06
C VAL A 439 -5.91 -0.30 -21.73
N ASP A 440 -5.01 0.63 -21.96
CA ASP A 440 -3.65 0.32 -22.40
C ASP A 440 -2.72 0.09 -21.20
N ALA A 441 -2.31 -1.18 -21.04
CA ALA A 441 -1.34 -1.65 -20.06
C ALA A 441 -0.11 -2.32 -20.73
N SER A 442 0.11 -2.06 -22.03
CA SER A 442 1.16 -2.69 -22.85
C SER A 442 2.59 -2.23 -22.54
N GLY A 443 2.73 -1.27 -21.61
CA GLY A 443 4.00 -0.80 -21.09
C GLY A 443 4.77 0.12 -22.04
N ARG A 444 6.11 0.13 -21.94
CA ARG A 444 7.01 1.01 -22.72
C ARG A 444 6.81 0.97 -24.24
N PRO A 445 6.53 -0.18 -24.90
CA PRO A 445 6.29 -0.21 -26.35
C PRO A 445 4.87 0.21 -26.75
N SER A 446 4.06 0.76 -25.82
CA SER A 446 2.70 1.28 -26.09
C SER A 446 2.64 2.14 -27.34
N ARG A 447 1.82 1.69 -28.29
CA ARG A 447 1.52 2.33 -29.58
C ARG A 447 0.33 3.28 -29.54
N THR A 448 -0.34 3.43 -28.39
CA THR A 448 -1.49 4.33 -28.20
C THR A 448 -1.25 5.77 -28.73
N PRO A 449 -0.07 6.40 -28.60
CA PRO A 449 0.20 7.69 -29.25
C PRO A 449 0.03 7.68 -30.79
N ALA A 450 0.44 6.59 -31.45
CA ALA A 450 0.28 6.42 -32.89
C ALA A 450 -1.18 6.10 -33.24
N TRP A 451 -1.82 5.17 -32.52
CA TRP A 451 -3.23 4.82 -32.75
C TRP A 451 -4.21 5.98 -32.55
N LEU A 452 -3.86 6.95 -31.69
CA LEU A 452 -4.61 8.21 -31.57
C LEU A 452 -4.37 9.13 -32.78
N ALA A 453 -3.13 9.24 -33.27
CA ALA A 453 -2.83 9.98 -34.49
C ALA A 453 -3.47 9.37 -35.76
N ASP A 454 -3.52 8.04 -35.85
CA ASP A 454 -4.23 7.28 -36.90
C ASP A 454 -5.75 7.60 -36.90
N LEU A 455 -6.32 7.92 -35.73
CA LEU A 455 -7.70 8.40 -35.54
C LEU A 455 -7.83 9.94 -35.62
N GLY A 456 -6.80 10.66 -36.09
CA GLY A 456 -6.82 12.12 -36.23
C GLY A 456 -6.80 12.91 -34.92
N ALA A 457 -6.45 12.28 -33.78
CA ALA A 457 -6.26 12.95 -32.50
C ALA A 457 -4.80 13.42 -32.31
N PRO A 458 -4.56 14.50 -31.56
CA PRO A 458 -3.20 14.93 -31.24
C PRO A 458 -2.47 13.88 -30.39
N ALA A 459 -1.17 13.70 -30.64
CA ALA A 459 -0.34 12.85 -29.79
C ALA A 459 -0.20 13.43 -28.37
N PRO A 460 -0.14 12.60 -27.32
CA PRO A 460 0.05 13.04 -25.94
C PRO A 460 1.40 13.74 -25.76
N ALA A 461 1.39 14.91 -25.10
CA ALA A 461 2.62 15.60 -24.74
C ALA A 461 3.50 14.71 -23.86
N GLU A 462 4.71 14.39 -24.33
CA GLU A 462 5.66 13.52 -23.62
C GLU A 462 6.65 14.34 -22.78
N GLU A 463 6.92 13.86 -21.57
CA GLU A 463 7.94 14.36 -20.65
C GLU A 463 9.03 13.29 -20.51
N LEU A 464 10.29 13.67 -20.74
CA LEU A 464 11.43 12.75 -20.85
C LEU A 464 12.60 13.19 -19.97
N VAL A 465 13.19 12.23 -19.24
CA VAL A 465 14.50 12.34 -18.57
C VAL A 465 15.28 11.04 -18.81
N GLU A 466 16.33 11.11 -19.61
CA GLU A 466 17.14 9.98 -20.04
C GLU A 466 18.63 10.19 -19.73
N THR A 467 19.19 9.31 -18.91
CA THR A 467 20.62 9.27 -18.58
C THR A 467 21.44 8.38 -19.52
N GLY A 468 20.78 7.66 -20.43
CA GLY A 468 21.43 6.73 -21.36
C GLY A 468 22.12 5.53 -20.69
N ARG A 469 21.83 5.28 -19.40
CA ARG A 469 22.35 4.14 -18.65
C ARG A 469 22.01 2.83 -19.33
N ALA A 470 22.92 1.86 -19.20
CA ALA A 470 22.69 0.47 -19.58
C ALA A 470 22.83 -0.45 -18.36
N TYR A 471 21.98 -1.48 -18.32
CA TYR A 471 22.02 -2.55 -17.34
C TYR A 471 22.42 -3.86 -18.02
N ALA A 472 23.06 -4.75 -17.28
CA ALA A 472 23.02 -6.18 -17.57
C ALA A 472 22.64 -6.93 -16.30
N THR A 473 21.87 -8.01 -16.43
CA THR A 473 21.49 -8.89 -15.31
C THR A 473 21.88 -10.33 -15.62
N CYS A 474 22.52 -10.98 -14.66
CA CYS A 474 22.85 -12.40 -14.70
C CYS A 474 22.33 -13.08 -13.43
N VAL A 475 21.95 -14.36 -13.55
CA VAL A 475 21.57 -15.20 -12.41
C VAL A 475 22.78 -16.02 -11.99
N PHE A 476 23.01 -16.13 -10.68
CA PHE A 476 24.10 -16.90 -10.09
C PHE A 476 23.58 -17.93 -9.09
N HIS A 477 24.32 -19.02 -8.94
CA HIS A 477 24.26 -19.92 -7.78
C HIS A 477 25.50 -19.69 -6.91
N ALA A 478 25.34 -19.74 -5.59
CA ALA A 478 26.41 -19.64 -4.61
C ALA A 478 26.07 -20.52 -3.40
N ASP A 479 27.08 -21.10 -2.77
CA ASP A 479 26.88 -21.94 -1.58
C ASP A 479 26.67 -21.13 -0.29
N HIS A 480 26.88 -19.80 -0.36
CA HIS A 480 26.77 -18.87 0.77
C HIS A 480 26.39 -17.44 0.32
N PRO A 481 25.75 -16.64 1.20
CA PRO A 481 25.49 -15.22 0.96
C PRO A 481 26.77 -14.37 0.84
N PRO A 482 26.68 -13.13 0.33
CA PRO A 482 27.81 -12.22 0.20
C PRO A 482 28.28 -11.63 1.54
N GLU A 483 29.17 -12.35 2.23
CA GLU A 483 29.65 -12.02 3.59
C GLU A 483 28.49 -12.11 4.60
N ASP A 484 28.52 -11.40 5.74
CA ASP A 484 27.45 -11.45 6.77
C ASP A 484 26.18 -10.65 6.36
N LEU A 485 25.85 -10.63 5.06
CA LEU A 485 24.84 -9.80 4.42
C LEU A 485 24.11 -10.62 3.36
N ASP A 486 22.77 -10.54 3.31
CA ASP A 486 21.98 -11.29 2.33
C ASP A 486 22.10 -10.71 0.90
N GLY A 487 22.58 -9.47 0.76
CA GLY A 487 22.77 -8.83 -0.54
C GLY A 487 23.48 -7.48 -0.48
N PHE A 488 23.75 -6.94 -1.67
CA PHE A 488 24.36 -5.63 -1.86
C PHE A 488 23.50 -4.71 -2.71
N TYR A 489 23.49 -3.41 -2.39
CA TYR A 489 23.08 -2.34 -3.30
C TYR A 489 24.12 -1.22 -3.30
N ILE A 490 24.90 -1.14 -4.37
CA ILE A 490 25.75 0.01 -4.71
C ILE A 490 24.88 1.02 -5.48
N VAL A 491 24.48 2.10 -4.80
CA VAL A 491 23.67 3.18 -5.38
C VAL A 491 24.55 4.06 -6.27
N PRO A 492 24.27 4.20 -7.58
CA PRO A 492 25.05 5.09 -8.45
C PRO A 492 24.71 6.56 -8.19
N ASP A 493 25.71 7.42 -8.30
CA ASP A 493 25.59 8.88 -8.22
C ASP A 493 26.49 9.57 -9.27
N ALA A 494 26.65 10.90 -9.17
CA ALA A 494 27.41 11.68 -10.14
C ALA A 494 28.94 11.57 -9.98
N GLY A 495 29.44 11.13 -8.81
CA GLY A 495 30.86 10.84 -8.56
C GLY A 495 31.21 9.38 -8.81
N GLN A 496 30.26 8.46 -8.58
CA GLN A 496 30.37 7.05 -8.93
C GLN A 496 29.18 6.61 -9.79
N PRO A 497 29.28 6.66 -11.12
CA PRO A 497 28.17 6.34 -12.02
C PRO A 497 27.93 4.83 -12.17
N LEU A 498 28.85 3.95 -11.73
CA LEU A 498 28.63 2.50 -11.73
C LEU A 498 27.77 2.10 -10.53
N GLY A 499 26.80 1.22 -10.78
CA GLY A 499 25.87 0.75 -9.74
C GLY A 499 25.59 -0.74 -9.87
N ALA A 500 25.40 -1.42 -8.75
CA ALA A 500 25.24 -2.86 -8.68
C ALA A 500 24.17 -3.25 -7.65
N ILE A 501 23.38 -4.27 -7.98
CA ILE A 501 22.42 -4.92 -7.08
C ILE A 501 22.72 -6.42 -7.09
N VAL A 502 22.94 -7.00 -5.91
CA VAL A 502 23.06 -8.44 -5.67
C VAL A 502 21.95 -8.81 -4.69
N LEU A 503 20.97 -9.60 -5.12
CA LEU A 503 19.83 -10.01 -4.28
C LEU A 503 19.50 -11.48 -4.48
N PRO A 504 19.12 -12.21 -3.42
CA PRO A 504 18.60 -13.56 -3.52
C PRO A 504 17.20 -13.55 -4.14
N VAL A 505 16.86 -14.62 -4.85
CA VAL A 505 15.54 -14.91 -5.42
C VAL A 505 15.18 -16.37 -5.12
N GLU A 506 13.97 -16.82 -5.47
CA GLU A 506 13.51 -18.16 -5.11
C GLU A 506 14.39 -19.30 -5.65
N GLY A 507 14.46 -20.43 -4.92
CA GLY A 507 15.20 -21.62 -5.35
C GLY A 507 16.70 -21.40 -5.50
N ASP A 508 17.36 -21.00 -4.41
CA ASP A 508 18.83 -20.97 -4.21
C ASP A 508 19.62 -20.31 -5.35
N ARG A 509 19.17 -19.10 -5.71
CA ARG A 509 19.68 -18.27 -6.78
C ARG A 509 19.79 -16.82 -6.36
N TRP A 510 20.70 -16.09 -7.00
CA TRP A 510 20.89 -14.65 -6.85
C TRP A 510 20.75 -13.95 -8.19
N MET A 511 19.95 -12.88 -8.27
CA MET A 511 19.89 -11.99 -9.43
C MET A 511 20.84 -10.81 -9.26
N VAL A 512 21.92 -10.81 -10.02
CA VAL A 512 22.92 -9.75 -10.02
C VAL A 512 22.67 -8.82 -11.20
N THR A 513 22.37 -7.55 -10.93
CA THR A 513 22.28 -6.49 -11.94
C THR A 513 23.46 -5.54 -11.79
N LEU A 514 24.27 -5.40 -12.84
CA LEU A 514 25.31 -4.38 -12.97
C LEU A 514 24.82 -3.26 -13.89
N SER A 515 25.35 -2.05 -13.72
CA SER A 515 24.92 -0.88 -14.49
C SER A 515 26.01 0.17 -14.65
N GLY A 516 26.02 0.84 -15.80
CA GLY A 516 26.95 1.93 -16.11
C GLY A 516 26.29 3.05 -16.94
N PRO A 517 27.01 4.18 -17.11
CA PRO A 517 26.56 5.32 -17.92
C PRO A 517 26.56 5.01 -19.43
N ARG A 518 26.09 5.98 -20.23
CA ARG A 518 26.06 5.88 -21.70
C ARG A 518 27.48 5.64 -22.25
N GLY A 519 27.67 4.52 -22.95
CA GLY A 519 28.96 4.07 -23.48
C GLY A 519 29.61 2.95 -22.66
N GLU A 520 29.38 2.92 -21.34
CA GLU A 520 29.97 1.96 -20.41
C GLU A 520 28.96 0.89 -19.98
N ALA A 521 28.32 0.23 -20.96
CA ALA A 521 27.43 -0.88 -20.67
C ALA A 521 28.23 -2.09 -20.11
N PRO A 522 27.71 -2.81 -19.10
CA PRO A 522 28.32 -4.07 -18.69
C PRO A 522 28.31 -5.10 -19.84
N PRO A 523 29.30 -6.02 -19.91
CA PRO A 523 29.38 -7.03 -20.97
C PRO A 523 28.20 -8.03 -21.01
N GLY A 524 28.05 -8.70 -22.15
CA GLY A 524 26.99 -9.70 -22.42
C GLY A 524 27.43 -11.16 -22.22
N ASP A 525 28.68 -11.36 -21.84
CA ASP A 525 29.34 -12.61 -21.48
C ASP A 525 29.60 -12.63 -19.95
N ALA A 526 29.74 -13.83 -19.37
CA ALA A 526 29.82 -13.96 -17.92
C ALA A 526 31.16 -13.52 -17.32
N GLU A 527 32.27 -13.68 -18.06
CA GLU A 527 33.62 -13.34 -17.61
C GLU A 527 33.81 -11.82 -17.52
N GLY A 528 33.54 -11.10 -18.61
CA GLY A 528 33.55 -9.65 -18.64
C GLY A 528 32.51 -9.02 -17.71
N PHE A 529 31.40 -9.70 -17.42
CA PHE A 529 30.43 -9.24 -16.41
C PHE A 529 31.01 -9.31 -14.98
N VAL A 530 31.75 -10.36 -14.63
CA VAL A 530 32.42 -10.45 -13.32
C VAL A 530 33.55 -9.43 -13.22
N GLU A 531 34.40 -9.30 -14.24
CA GLU A 531 35.47 -8.30 -14.25
C GLU A 531 34.96 -6.85 -14.25
N PHE A 532 33.80 -6.57 -14.87
CA PHE A 532 33.15 -5.25 -14.77
C PHE A 532 32.80 -4.91 -13.31
N ALA A 533 32.44 -5.89 -12.48
CA ALA A 533 32.19 -5.66 -11.06
C ALA A 533 33.47 -5.24 -10.30
N GLY A 534 34.66 -5.59 -10.79
CA GLY A 534 35.94 -5.11 -10.24
C GLY A 534 36.14 -3.59 -10.33
N ARG A 535 35.33 -2.90 -11.15
CA ARG A 535 35.33 -1.43 -11.30
C ARG A 535 34.43 -0.70 -10.28
N LEU A 536 33.67 -1.43 -9.46
CA LEU A 536 32.77 -0.87 -8.44
C LEU A 536 33.55 -0.15 -7.31
N PRO A 537 32.92 0.81 -6.60
CA PRO A 537 33.58 1.58 -5.53
C PRO A 537 33.99 0.75 -4.30
N HIS A 538 33.60 -0.53 -4.22
CA HIS A 538 33.93 -1.42 -3.12
C HIS A 538 34.14 -2.85 -3.66
N PRO A 539 35.15 -3.61 -3.19
CA PRO A 539 35.51 -4.90 -3.77
C PRO A 539 34.55 -6.06 -3.43
N ALA A 540 33.76 -5.97 -2.36
CA ALA A 540 32.96 -7.12 -1.87
C ALA A 540 31.99 -7.75 -2.90
N PRO A 541 31.23 -6.99 -3.73
CA PRO A 541 30.42 -7.60 -4.80
C PRO A 541 31.25 -8.39 -5.82
N HIS A 542 32.43 -7.86 -6.20
CA HIS A 542 33.35 -8.56 -7.12
C HIS A 542 33.99 -9.80 -6.48
N LYS A 543 34.38 -9.70 -5.20
CA LYS A 543 34.92 -10.82 -4.42
C LYS A 543 33.94 -11.99 -4.39
N TRP A 544 32.67 -11.74 -4.05
CA TRP A 544 31.63 -12.79 -4.02
C TRP A 544 31.26 -13.29 -5.42
N LEU A 545 31.23 -12.42 -6.44
CA LEU A 545 30.99 -12.82 -7.83
C LEU A 545 32.03 -13.79 -8.39
N ARG A 546 33.29 -13.72 -7.93
CA ARG A 546 34.34 -14.67 -8.33
C ARG A 546 34.27 -16.04 -7.62
N SER A 547 33.51 -16.15 -6.53
CA SER A 547 33.16 -17.43 -5.89
C SER A 547 31.84 -18.02 -6.40
N ALA A 548 30.92 -17.18 -6.89
CA ALA A 548 29.61 -17.60 -7.40
C ALA A 548 29.68 -18.16 -8.84
N ARG A 549 28.76 -19.06 -9.19
CA ARG A 549 28.69 -19.68 -10.53
C ARG A 549 27.55 -19.08 -11.36
N PRO A 550 27.80 -18.54 -12.57
CA PRO A 550 26.77 -17.97 -13.41
C PRO A 550 25.86 -19.07 -14.00
N ALA A 551 24.55 -18.92 -13.83
CA ALA A 551 23.52 -19.84 -14.35
C ALA A 551 23.13 -19.57 -15.82
N GLY A 552 23.75 -18.57 -16.47
CA GLY A 552 23.47 -18.20 -17.86
C GLY A 552 24.25 -16.97 -18.32
N ARG A 553 23.99 -16.52 -19.56
CA ARG A 553 24.59 -15.29 -20.08
C ARG A 553 23.87 -14.04 -19.55
N PRO A 554 24.58 -12.94 -19.23
CA PRO A 554 23.95 -11.67 -18.87
C PRO A 554 22.94 -11.16 -19.92
N ALA A 555 21.72 -10.87 -19.49
CA ALA A 555 20.72 -10.18 -20.29
C ALA A 555 20.95 -8.66 -20.22
N GLY A 556 21.17 -7.99 -21.37
CA GLY A 556 21.36 -6.54 -21.43
C GLY A 556 20.06 -5.75 -21.62
N TYR A 557 19.95 -4.57 -20.99
CA TYR A 557 18.77 -3.69 -21.09
C TYR A 557 19.15 -2.21 -21.20
N ARG A 558 18.56 -1.52 -22.18
CA ARG A 558 18.88 -0.12 -22.55
C ARG A 558 17.68 0.83 -22.62
N HIS A 559 16.45 0.37 -22.33
CA HIS A 559 15.24 1.21 -22.36
C HIS A 559 14.97 1.88 -21.00
N THR A 560 15.92 2.72 -20.60
CA THR A 560 16.12 3.17 -19.20
C THR A 560 15.57 4.56 -18.89
N ALA A 561 15.20 5.34 -19.90
CA ALA A 561 14.59 6.66 -19.74
C ALA A 561 13.33 6.66 -18.86
N ASN A 562 13.18 7.72 -18.06
CA ASN A 562 11.91 8.09 -17.45
C ASN A 562 11.05 8.80 -18.50
N ARG A 563 9.84 8.33 -18.73
CA ARG A 563 8.93 8.81 -19.78
C ARG A 563 7.51 8.93 -19.22
N ARG A 564 6.88 10.10 -19.35
CA ARG A 564 5.49 10.33 -18.94
C ARG A 564 4.69 10.96 -20.07
N ARG A 565 3.68 10.24 -20.57
CA ARG A 565 2.79 10.66 -21.68
C ARG A 565 1.53 11.29 -21.09
N ARG A 566 1.32 12.59 -21.28
CA ARG A 566 0.40 13.40 -20.47
C ARG A 566 -1.05 13.39 -20.94
N TYR A 567 -1.68 12.22 -20.94
CA TYR A 567 -3.11 12.00 -21.23
C TYR A 567 -4.09 12.73 -20.26
N ASP A 568 -3.58 13.36 -19.19
CA ASP A 568 -4.38 14.15 -18.24
C ASP A 568 -4.51 15.64 -18.60
N ARG A 569 -3.68 16.15 -19.51
CA ARG A 569 -3.66 17.56 -19.91
C ARG A 569 -4.94 17.95 -20.68
N PRO A 570 -5.32 19.24 -20.70
CA PRO A 570 -6.37 19.74 -21.61
C PRO A 570 -6.09 19.35 -23.07
N GLY A 571 -7.14 19.07 -23.84
CA GLY A 571 -7.03 18.61 -25.23
C GLY A 571 -6.57 17.15 -25.43
N GLN A 572 -5.97 16.52 -24.42
CA GLN A 572 -5.34 15.18 -24.51
C GLN A 572 -6.20 14.05 -23.92
N HIS A 573 -7.46 14.34 -23.59
CA HIS A 573 -8.38 13.36 -23.01
C HIS A 573 -9.20 12.65 -24.09
N HIS A 574 -9.40 11.35 -23.88
CA HIS A 574 -10.28 10.50 -24.68
C HIS A 574 -11.28 9.83 -23.75
N THR A 575 -12.56 9.85 -24.15
CA THR A 575 -13.58 9.02 -23.50
C THR A 575 -13.44 7.58 -24.01
N GLY A 576 -13.74 6.60 -23.17
CA GLY A 576 -13.54 5.17 -23.51
C GLY A 576 -12.08 4.72 -23.56
N LEU A 577 -11.12 5.53 -23.10
CA LEU A 577 -9.70 5.17 -23.02
C LEU A 577 -9.11 5.47 -21.63
N LEU A 578 -8.29 4.55 -21.13
CA LEU A 578 -7.45 4.70 -19.95
C LEU A 578 -6.05 4.13 -20.26
N VAL A 579 -4.97 4.79 -19.81
CA VAL A 579 -3.59 4.32 -20.00
C VAL A 579 -2.92 4.17 -18.64
N VAL A 580 -2.30 3.02 -18.37
CA VAL A 580 -1.79 2.62 -17.04
C VAL A 580 -0.34 2.12 -17.06
N GLY A 581 0.31 2.14 -15.89
CA GLY A 581 1.66 1.62 -15.71
C GLY A 581 2.70 2.29 -16.63
N ASP A 582 3.65 1.50 -17.13
CA ASP A 582 4.74 1.94 -18.01
C ASP A 582 4.25 2.52 -19.37
N ALA A 583 2.98 2.33 -19.77
CA ALA A 583 2.42 2.96 -20.97
C ALA A 583 2.10 4.45 -20.75
N ALA A 584 1.74 4.83 -19.52
CA ALA A 584 1.46 6.22 -19.13
C ALA A 584 2.67 6.90 -18.47
N CYS A 585 3.41 6.16 -17.61
CA CYS A 585 4.48 6.70 -16.78
C CYS A 585 5.55 5.62 -16.54
N ALA A 586 6.49 5.49 -17.47
CA ALA A 586 7.66 4.62 -17.33
C ALA A 586 8.77 5.29 -16.52
N LEU A 587 9.40 4.53 -15.62
CA LEU A 587 10.48 5.00 -14.75
C LEU A 587 11.80 4.28 -15.04
N ASN A 588 12.93 4.87 -14.64
CA ASN A 588 14.24 4.21 -14.70
C ASN A 588 14.26 2.99 -13.74
N PRO A 589 14.54 1.75 -14.21
CA PRO A 589 14.39 0.54 -13.40
C PRO A 589 15.25 0.47 -12.12
N VAL A 590 16.37 1.19 -12.05
CA VAL A 590 17.28 1.20 -10.88
C VAL A 590 16.60 1.54 -9.55
N TYR A 591 15.50 2.28 -9.58
CA TYR A 591 14.76 2.65 -8.38
C TYR A 591 13.79 1.57 -7.88
N GLY A 592 13.57 0.47 -8.62
CA GLY A 592 12.65 -0.62 -8.26
C GLY A 592 11.15 -0.25 -8.30
N GLN A 593 10.80 1.01 -8.50
CA GLN A 593 9.46 1.56 -8.27
C GLN A 593 8.36 1.11 -9.25
N GLY A 594 8.70 0.50 -10.40
CA GLY A 594 7.73 0.20 -11.47
C GLY A 594 6.58 -0.72 -11.04
N LEU A 595 6.87 -1.77 -10.28
CA LEU A 595 5.85 -2.69 -9.74
C LEU A 595 4.99 -2.02 -8.66
N SER A 596 5.61 -1.28 -7.73
CA SER A 596 4.89 -0.50 -6.72
C SER A 596 3.96 0.53 -7.34
N VAL A 597 4.38 1.23 -8.40
CA VAL A 597 3.54 2.18 -9.14
C VAL A 597 2.40 1.46 -9.86
N ALA A 598 2.61 0.27 -10.43
CA ALA A 598 1.53 -0.51 -11.03
C ALA A 598 0.43 -0.87 -10.01
N ALA A 599 0.81 -1.33 -8.81
CA ALA A 599 -0.14 -1.62 -7.74
C ALA A 599 -0.82 -0.35 -7.19
N LEU A 600 -0.07 0.72 -6.92
CA LEU A 600 -0.61 2.00 -6.45
C LEU A 600 -1.56 2.65 -7.47
N ASN A 601 -1.39 2.40 -8.77
CA ASN A 601 -2.35 2.83 -9.79
C ASN A 601 -3.68 2.06 -9.67
N ALA A 602 -3.64 0.74 -9.45
CA ALA A 602 -4.84 -0.07 -9.27
C ALA A 602 -5.58 0.29 -7.97
N VAL A 603 -4.89 0.50 -6.84
CA VAL A 603 -5.50 1.05 -5.61
C VAL A 603 -6.16 2.40 -5.87
N ALA A 604 -5.46 3.36 -6.49
CA ALA A 604 -6.01 4.69 -6.78
C ALA A 604 -7.19 4.66 -7.77
N LEU A 605 -7.25 3.68 -8.68
CA LEU A 605 -8.41 3.43 -9.53
C LEU A 605 -9.59 2.90 -8.70
N ARG A 606 -9.37 1.91 -7.83
CA ARG A 606 -10.39 1.33 -6.94
C ARG A 606 -10.98 2.39 -6.00
N GLU A 607 -10.15 3.19 -5.34
CA GLU A 607 -10.57 4.36 -4.54
C GLU A 607 -11.42 5.35 -5.35
N THR A 608 -11.02 5.60 -6.60
CA THR A 608 -11.71 6.57 -7.46
C THR A 608 -13.07 6.04 -7.94
N LEU A 609 -13.19 4.73 -8.16
CA LEU A 609 -14.42 4.04 -8.57
C LEU A 609 -15.38 3.73 -7.41
N ALA A 610 -14.87 3.57 -6.18
CA ALA A 610 -15.65 3.22 -5.00
C ALA A 610 -16.89 4.11 -4.80
N GLY A 611 -18.04 3.49 -4.55
CA GLY A 611 -19.34 4.15 -4.33
C GLY A 611 -19.97 4.83 -5.55
N LYS A 612 -19.44 4.66 -6.76
CA LYS A 612 -19.87 5.43 -7.95
C LYS A 612 -20.29 4.51 -9.09
N ARG A 613 -21.46 4.77 -9.69
CA ARG A 613 -21.98 4.03 -10.85
C ARG A 613 -21.18 4.32 -12.13
N ALA A 614 -20.83 5.59 -12.37
CA ALA A 614 -20.04 6.00 -13.51
C ALA A 614 -18.96 7.01 -13.10
N VAL A 615 -17.74 6.84 -13.65
CA VAL A 615 -16.62 7.76 -13.46
C VAL A 615 -16.01 8.11 -14.81
N PRO A 616 -15.91 9.39 -15.21
CA PRO A 616 -15.30 9.76 -16.48
C PRO A 616 -13.84 9.29 -16.59
N SER A 617 -13.45 8.77 -17.76
CA SER A 617 -12.10 8.24 -18.02
C SER A 617 -10.98 9.24 -17.67
N ARG A 618 -11.23 10.55 -17.88
CA ARG A 618 -10.34 11.66 -17.47
C ARG A 618 -10.06 11.70 -15.96
N THR A 619 -11.02 11.32 -15.12
CA THR A 619 -10.88 11.28 -13.66
C THR A 619 -10.06 10.07 -13.23
N LEU A 620 -10.27 8.91 -13.86
CA LEU A 620 -9.45 7.71 -13.68
C LEU A 620 -7.99 7.96 -14.11
N GLN A 621 -7.79 8.57 -15.28
CA GLN A 621 -6.46 8.94 -15.78
C GLN A 621 -5.74 9.92 -14.83
N ARG A 622 -6.47 10.88 -14.24
CA ARG A 622 -5.96 11.77 -13.18
C ARG A 622 -5.67 11.06 -11.86
N ALA A 623 -6.30 9.92 -11.55
CA ALA A 623 -5.90 9.09 -10.41
C ALA A 623 -4.54 8.45 -10.66
N VAL A 624 -4.37 7.77 -11.81
CA VAL A 624 -3.10 7.13 -12.25
C VAL A 624 -1.91 8.10 -12.23
N PHE A 625 -2.06 9.34 -12.67
CA PHE A 625 -0.96 10.32 -12.60
C PHE A 625 -0.73 10.89 -11.20
N ARG A 626 -1.72 10.86 -10.28
CA ARG A 626 -1.55 11.26 -8.88
C ARG A 626 -0.80 10.19 -8.07
N SER A 627 -1.13 8.91 -8.24
CA SER A 627 -0.41 7.78 -7.62
C SER A 627 1.05 7.72 -8.10
N ALA A 628 1.27 7.75 -9.42
CA ALA A 628 2.60 7.68 -10.02
C ALA A 628 3.50 8.90 -9.72
N ARG A 629 2.91 10.05 -9.29
CA ARG A 629 3.65 11.30 -9.08
C ARG A 629 4.81 11.17 -8.10
N ARG A 630 4.63 10.46 -6.97
CA ARG A 630 5.69 10.34 -5.95
C ARG A 630 6.96 9.73 -6.56
N ALA A 631 6.80 8.63 -7.30
CA ALA A 631 7.88 7.91 -7.95
C ALA A 631 8.52 8.72 -9.09
N TRP A 632 7.71 9.39 -9.92
CA TRP A 632 8.22 10.33 -10.92
C TRP A 632 9.08 11.45 -10.31
N ASP A 633 8.60 12.05 -9.22
CA ASP A 633 9.27 13.16 -8.54
C ASP A 633 10.56 12.70 -7.82
N VAL A 634 10.68 11.41 -7.45
CA VAL A 634 11.95 10.78 -7.01
C VAL A 634 12.88 10.51 -8.20
N ALA A 635 12.47 9.69 -9.16
CA ALA A 635 13.33 9.18 -10.22
C ALA A 635 13.92 10.31 -11.08
N THR A 636 13.08 11.24 -11.54
CA THR A 636 13.58 12.42 -12.29
C THR A 636 14.45 13.35 -11.44
N GLY A 637 14.28 13.35 -10.11
CA GLY A 637 15.11 14.14 -9.19
C GLY A 637 16.49 13.53 -8.92
N ALA A 638 16.62 12.21 -9.06
CA ALA A 638 17.88 11.48 -8.93
C ALA A 638 18.62 11.33 -10.27
N ASP A 639 17.91 11.27 -11.41
CA ASP A 639 18.51 11.24 -12.75
C ASP A 639 18.89 12.65 -13.29
N SER A 640 18.20 13.74 -12.89
CA SER A 640 18.54 15.11 -13.37
C SER A 640 19.97 15.62 -13.08
N PRO A 641 20.66 15.26 -11.98
CA PRO A 641 22.05 15.66 -11.76
C PRO A 641 23.09 14.73 -12.42
N MET A 642 22.69 13.67 -13.12
CA MET A 642 23.62 12.70 -13.69
C MET A 642 24.36 13.26 -14.92
N PRO A 643 25.65 12.92 -15.11
CA PRO A 643 26.41 13.28 -16.31
C PRO A 643 25.72 12.81 -17.59
N GLY A 644 25.67 13.68 -18.61
CA GLY A 644 25.12 13.35 -19.93
C GLY A 644 23.60 13.13 -19.99
N VAL A 645 22.84 13.57 -18.97
CA VAL A 645 21.37 13.49 -18.98
C VAL A 645 20.75 14.38 -20.07
N THR A 646 19.70 13.86 -20.72
CA THR A 646 18.98 14.51 -21.82
C THR A 646 17.47 14.44 -21.63
N GLY A 647 16.72 15.39 -22.20
CA GLY A 647 15.25 15.38 -22.23
C GLY A 647 14.60 16.70 -21.77
N ASN A 648 13.33 16.87 -22.10
CA ASN A 648 12.57 18.11 -21.86
C ASN A 648 12.06 18.28 -20.41
N ALA A 649 12.21 17.28 -19.55
CA ALA A 649 11.79 17.32 -18.14
C ALA A 649 12.97 17.30 -17.14
N VAL A 650 14.21 17.50 -17.63
CA VAL A 650 15.43 17.62 -16.81
C VAL A 650 15.37 18.89 -15.96
N ARG A 651 15.67 18.78 -14.66
CA ARG A 651 15.63 19.91 -13.72
C ARG A 651 16.90 20.77 -13.82
N SER A 652 16.80 21.92 -14.47
CA SER A 652 17.91 22.86 -14.68
C SER A 652 17.72 24.19 -13.92
N GLY A 653 18.73 25.07 -13.98
CA GLY A 653 18.68 26.42 -13.41
C GLY A 653 19.12 26.57 -11.94
N PRO A 654 19.08 27.80 -11.37
CA PRO A 654 19.61 28.10 -10.04
C PRO A 654 18.93 27.34 -8.91
N ALA A 655 17.59 27.32 -8.88
CA ALA A 655 16.81 26.64 -7.84
C ALA A 655 17.02 25.11 -7.84
N ALA A 656 17.14 24.49 -9.02
CA ALA A 656 17.46 23.08 -9.14
C ALA A 656 18.87 22.78 -8.57
N ARG A 657 19.87 23.61 -8.88
CA ARG A 657 21.23 23.46 -8.32
C ARG A 657 21.27 23.62 -6.79
N LEU A 658 20.47 24.54 -6.23
CA LEU A 658 20.34 24.69 -4.77
C LEU A 658 19.69 23.46 -4.12
N LEU A 659 18.59 22.96 -4.71
CA LEU A 659 17.91 21.75 -4.25
C LEU A 659 18.81 20.51 -4.32
N THR A 660 19.58 20.34 -5.40
CA THR A 660 20.55 19.25 -5.54
C THR A 660 21.57 19.29 -4.41
N ARG A 661 22.25 20.43 -4.19
CA ARG A 661 23.23 20.61 -3.09
C ARG A 661 22.64 20.31 -1.70
N TYR A 662 21.37 20.65 -1.46
CA TYR A 662 20.68 20.28 -0.23
C TYR A 662 20.46 18.76 -0.14
N LEU A 663 19.98 18.12 -1.21
CA LEU A 663 19.76 16.67 -1.25
C LEU A 663 21.08 15.88 -1.16
N ASP A 664 22.20 16.43 -1.61
CA ASP A 664 23.54 15.86 -1.41
C ASP A 664 23.96 15.91 0.06
N ARG A 665 23.70 17.02 0.75
CA ARG A 665 23.83 17.11 2.22
C ARG A 665 22.93 16.11 2.95
N VAL A 666 21.69 15.90 2.49
CA VAL A 666 20.80 14.86 3.03
C VAL A 666 21.41 13.46 2.83
N ARG A 667 21.88 13.13 1.62
CA ARG A 667 22.54 11.85 1.31
C ARG A 667 23.75 11.60 2.22
N ALA A 668 24.60 12.60 2.45
CA ALA A 668 25.77 12.49 3.33
C ALA A 668 25.45 12.21 4.80
N HIS A 669 24.20 12.42 5.25
CA HIS A 669 23.77 12.08 6.61
C HIS A 669 23.10 10.69 6.71
N VAL A 670 22.60 10.13 5.60
CA VAL A 670 21.90 8.83 5.58
C VAL A 670 22.72 7.67 6.16
N PRO A 671 24.05 7.57 5.97
CA PRO A 671 24.82 6.47 6.55
C PRO A 671 24.87 6.45 8.08
N HIS A 672 24.62 7.59 8.74
CA HIS A 672 24.89 7.80 10.17
C HIS A 672 23.70 8.28 11.01
N ASP A 673 22.71 8.95 10.41
CA ASP A 673 21.58 9.54 11.13
C ASP A 673 20.30 8.70 10.93
N PRO A 674 19.79 8.02 11.98
CA PRO A 674 18.55 7.24 11.92
C PRO A 674 17.33 7.99 11.39
N VAL A 675 17.20 9.29 11.69
CA VAL A 675 16.04 10.11 11.31
C VAL A 675 16.13 10.49 9.83
N VAL A 676 17.31 10.86 9.36
CA VAL A 676 17.53 11.17 7.93
C VAL A 676 17.46 9.89 7.09
N CYS A 677 18.07 8.79 7.54
CA CYS A 677 18.00 7.48 6.88
C CYS A 677 16.55 6.98 6.76
N GLY A 678 15.80 6.95 7.87
CA GLY A 678 14.40 6.53 7.88
C GLY A 678 13.54 7.41 6.95
N THR A 679 13.68 8.74 7.03
CA THR A 679 12.89 9.65 6.18
C THR A 679 13.25 9.53 4.69
N GLN A 680 14.53 9.30 4.35
CA GLN A 680 14.92 9.07 2.95
C GLN A 680 14.44 7.70 2.45
N ARG A 681 14.55 6.65 3.28
CA ARG A 681 14.04 5.31 2.98
C ARG A 681 12.54 5.35 2.68
N ASP A 682 11.77 6.06 3.50
CA ASP A 682 10.31 6.23 3.35
C ASP A 682 9.94 6.94 2.04
N VAL A 683 10.74 7.91 1.60
CA VAL A 683 10.55 8.59 0.30
C VAL A 683 10.91 7.69 -0.87
N LEU A 684 12.04 6.97 -0.80
CA LEU A 684 12.45 6.03 -1.85
C LEU A 684 11.45 4.88 -2.00
N PHE A 685 10.90 4.40 -0.90
CA PHE A 685 9.91 3.33 -0.83
C PHE A 685 8.46 3.84 -1.00
N LEU A 686 8.29 5.12 -1.39
CA LEU A 686 7.02 5.80 -1.71
C LEU A 686 6.02 5.98 -0.55
N LEU A 687 6.37 5.55 0.67
CA LEU A 687 5.57 5.71 1.88
C LEU A 687 5.36 7.20 2.20
N ALA A 688 6.42 8.01 2.09
CA ALA A 688 6.40 9.46 2.25
C ALA A 688 6.51 10.20 0.90
N PRO A 689 5.93 11.41 0.76
CA PRO A 689 6.13 12.24 -0.43
C PRO A 689 7.52 12.89 -0.42
N PRO A 690 8.20 13.10 -1.58
CA PRO A 690 9.58 13.60 -1.62
C PRO A 690 9.81 14.95 -0.92
N ARG A 691 8.77 15.80 -0.84
CA ARG A 691 8.81 17.07 -0.11
C ARG A 691 9.19 16.91 1.37
N THR A 692 8.93 15.77 2.00
CA THR A 692 9.24 15.54 3.42
C THR A 692 10.73 15.73 3.73
N LEU A 693 11.63 15.48 2.76
CA LEU A 693 13.07 15.74 2.92
C LEU A 693 13.42 17.24 3.01
N VAL A 694 12.59 18.14 2.45
CA VAL A 694 12.78 19.60 2.48
C VAL A 694 11.79 20.32 3.41
N THR A 695 10.76 19.65 3.92
CA THR A 695 9.77 20.26 4.85
C THR A 695 9.82 19.71 6.26
N SER A 696 10.48 18.57 6.52
CA SER A 696 10.60 18.02 7.89
C SER A 696 11.60 18.85 8.71
N PRO A 697 11.19 19.52 9.82
CA PRO A 697 12.11 20.31 10.63
C PRO A 697 13.24 19.46 11.22
N ARG A 698 13.00 18.17 11.48
CA ARG A 698 14.02 17.23 11.97
C ARG A 698 15.10 16.95 10.91
N VAL A 699 14.70 16.68 9.67
CA VAL A 699 15.65 16.45 8.57
C VAL A 699 16.42 17.72 8.21
N LEU A 700 15.72 18.86 8.10
CA LEU A 700 16.33 20.18 7.88
C LEU A 700 17.38 20.50 8.95
N ARG A 701 17.04 20.35 10.24
CA ARG A 701 17.95 20.63 11.37
C ARG A 701 19.21 19.77 11.30
N ARG A 702 19.08 18.46 11.03
CA ARG A 702 20.24 17.56 10.91
C ARG A 702 21.08 17.88 9.67
N ALA A 703 20.47 17.89 8.48
CA ALA A 703 21.19 18.09 7.21
C ALA A 703 21.82 19.48 7.03
N LEU A 704 21.42 20.50 7.81
CA LEU A 704 21.97 21.86 7.73
C LEU A 704 22.87 22.25 8.91
N LEU A 705 22.61 21.75 10.13
CA LEU A 705 23.30 22.20 11.36
C LEU A 705 24.17 21.12 12.01
N SER A 706 24.20 19.89 11.48
CA SER A 706 25.13 18.85 11.92
C SER A 706 26.23 18.63 10.87
N PRO A 707 27.47 18.30 11.29
CA PRO A 707 28.46 17.75 10.38
C PRO A 707 28.06 16.31 10.01
N ALA A 708 28.40 15.89 8.79
CA ALA A 708 28.29 14.48 8.39
C ALA A 708 29.26 13.62 9.21
N GLY A 709 28.90 12.35 9.41
CA GLY A 709 29.72 11.40 10.18
C GLY A 709 31.01 10.98 9.47
N PRO A 710 31.96 10.37 10.21
CA PRO A 710 33.20 9.86 9.64
C PRO A 710 32.93 8.68 8.69
N ALA A 711 33.54 8.72 7.51
CA ALA A 711 33.20 7.83 6.40
C ALA A 711 33.40 6.33 6.73
N ARG A 712 32.37 5.53 6.45
CA ARG A 712 32.39 4.06 6.60
C ARG A 712 32.77 3.39 5.28
N SER A 713 34.05 3.08 5.14
CA SER A 713 34.62 2.32 4.01
C SER A 713 34.44 0.79 4.15
N ALA A 714 34.55 0.25 5.37
CA ALA A 714 34.36 -1.17 5.65
C ALA A 714 32.87 -1.57 5.65
N PRO A 715 32.51 -2.79 5.20
CA PRO A 715 31.14 -3.31 5.25
C PRO A 715 30.52 -3.19 6.65
N PRO A 716 29.20 -2.99 6.76
CA PRO A 716 28.56 -2.87 8.04
C PRO A 716 28.47 -4.26 8.71
N THR A 717 29.36 -4.49 9.68
CA THR A 717 29.15 -5.51 10.71
C THR A 717 27.81 -5.27 11.43
N PRO A 718 27.21 -6.30 12.07
CA PRO A 718 26.07 -6.11 12.96
C PRO A 718 26.24 -4.95 13.98
#